data_AF-A0A9P6XCK1-F1
#
_entry.id   AF-A0A9P6XCK1-F1
#
_cell.length_a   1.000
_cell.length_b   1.000
_cell.length_c   1.000
_cell.angle_alpha   90.00
_cell.angle_beta   90.00
_cell.angle_gamma   90.00
#
_symmetry.space_group_name_H-M   'P 1'
#
loop_
_entity.id
_entity.type
_entity.pdbx_description
1 polymer ?
#
loop_
_entity_poly.entity_id
_entity_poly.type
_entity_poly.pdbx_seq_one_letter_code
_entity_poly.pdbx_strand_id
1 'polypeptide(L)'
;MQIREDSQILRVRKAEMTDLDTKIDSIEDAIVAGFIDPDEPINGIEDWIWKIAGIDKDLSDRLLKVYFANVHPLIPVIDKTAFLQEYRRIRPQFPFGALLISMYLAALAYIETYQRMGDAESLNNSEPWNIPEDLAGQLDSRFQKYCFQRYLPTLSMIQAATIAQIRPYNFDRWTTGWILSFSSVRISQDLGYHKSNEKLDISQGEKEARCRLWWYAYMQDCWYSAETGRPLTIFDGDFDEIYPSEDASLDEVMDTMTETDQHLPRFPSMNEELAKLCTTKTVPVYRVLNEMIKLSRILAMILQNLYTPQAKKYCAEHGSDAIVGYLDSELSKWRNSLPSILDISFVEKMSQHIVKREHLLAAPEFISISYYTSLILLHRPFIKQDTDDAKPKLSSQTSLAICTSAAARIIEITDGMKYRDFLWGFSIYSTITATLIHVFNARSSDKTTSQAAKSKLVRALAVIDKLNILWPGKDGLENLLRKRILSSRLCAEDPEFAELLKSQQMIENSLQSTMPEITNKDNPEGVSTTNEPDQTLKNHRLPEKKEEEHESTTFTKDYNWLDQFYLPSQQPPNENNYFMPNSAIRNNGMQQHLIDMNDLYSIRQFGFNTTSHNPMFSQAQSLPSFNNANMQIPFDATSNVQNISAFNQNTGFPLHNSNMPFSYAPSFGDQSIVFNSNTEAAINHLNLGTIPGRNISTDPLLFQNSEGITTNSFWGVPNDMNVEDWHHFYTQAKRFTSELSASKLKVRKADALKPLIANKDLVFGQKFTDHMVTAKWSEDKGWDSPEIRPYENLSLAPSAVVFHYGIECFEGMKAYKDKNGKIRLFRPDMNMARMNRSTERIALPQFNGDELIKVISEYLKIDERWIPNERGYSLYLRPTMIGTQEALGVHPSTDALLFVIGSPVGPYYKTGFNAVRLYATSEYVRAWPRGTGSAKIGGNYAPGLMPQRLAAAKGYQQNLWLFGPDHQLTEVGAMNLFMMIKDEHGQPELVTPPLDGSILPGVTRDSIIQLAKEWNEFKVSERNITMPELRELVKEGRVLEMFGAGTACVVSPVKEIGYMGEDLKIPLDPNDPNSQAGPYTKRFNDAIYAIQYGEVEHPWSVVIN
;
A
#
# COMPACT_ATOMS: atom_id res chain seq x y z
N MET A 1 26.19 32.41 -1.87
CA MET A 1 24.84 32.64 -1.29
C MET A 1 24.00 33.40 -2.32
N GLN A 2 22.68 33.44 -2.17
CA GLN A 2 21.72 34.14 -3.05
C GLN A 2 21.29 33.49 -4.39
N ILE A 3 21.53 32.18 -4.60
CA ILE A 3 20.77 31.35 -5.56
C ILE A 3 20.54 29.96 -4.94
N ARG A 4 19.65 29.90 -3.94
CA ARG A 4 19.22 28.61 -3.32
C ARG A 4 17.84 28.68 -2.63
N GLU A 5 16.99 29.62 -3.02
CA GLU A 5 15.67 29.85 -2.39
C GLU A 5 14.49 29.34 -3.24
N ASP A 6 14.62 29.29 -4.57
CA ASP A 6 13.48 29.10 -5.51
C ASP A 6 13.16 27.64 -5.90
N SER A 7 13.50 26.64 -5.07
CA SER A 7 13.09 25.24 -5.30
C SER A 7 12.08 24.77 -4.24
N GLN A 8 10.82 25.19 -4.38
CA GLN A 8 9.73 24.89 -3.42
C GLN A 8 9.34 23.40 -3.35
N ILE A 9 9.71 22.57 -4.32
CA ILE A 9 9.13 21.21 -4.49
C ILE A 9 9.75 20.14 -3.54
N LEU A 10 10.92 20.36 -2.95
CA LEU A 10 11.60 19.36 -2.08
C LEU A 10 12.23 19.98 -0.81
N ARG A 11 11.41 20.54 0.08
CA ARG A 11 11.79 20.82 1.48
C ARG A 11 11.28 19.74 2.44
N VAL A 12 11.84 18.54 2.39
CA VAL A 12 11.78 17.61 3.53
C VAL A 12 12.85 18.06 4.55
N ARG A 13 12.51 19.04 5.39
CA ARG A 13 13.37 19.44 6.51
C ARG A 13 13.35 18.35 7.59
N LYS A 14 14.45 17.61 7.71
CA LYS A 14 14.75 16.82 8.92
C LYS A 14 15.21 17.76 10.04
N ALA A 15 14.29 18.15 10.93
CA ALA A 15 14.48 18.47 12.35
C ALA A 15 13.23 19.22 12.84
N GLU A 16 12.78 18.89 14.07
CA GLU A 16 12.04 19.77 14.98
C GLU A 16 11.13 20.82 14.33
N MET A 17 9.98 20.37 13.80
CA MET A 17 8.90 21.27 13.39
C MET A 17 8.19 21.84 14.63
N THR A 18 8.73 22.92 15.18
CA THR A 18 8.06 23.78 16.15
C THR A 18 7.13 24.77 15.43
N ASP A 19 6.08 25.20 16.15
CA ASP A 19 4.72 25.54 15.67
C ASP A 19 4.53 26.78 14.76
N LEU A 20 5.58 27.28 14.08
CA LEU A 20 5.48 28.48 13.23
C LEU A 20 5.57 28.22 11.73
N ASP A 21 6.27 27.16 11.29
CA ASP A 21 6.54 26.89 9.86
C ASP A 21 5.43 26.03 9.17
N THR A 22 4.33 25.70 9.87
CA THR A 22 3.34 24.70 9.40
C THR A 22 1.95 25.22 9.04
N LYS A 23 1.64 26.50 9.31
CA LYS A 23 0.40 27.10 8.77
C LYS A 23 0.62 27.51 7.33
N ILE A 24 0.33 26.60 6.41
CA ILE A 24 0.21 26.95 4.99
C ILE A 24 -0.91 27.96 4.86
N ASP A 25 -0.70 29.00 4.06
CA ASP A 25 -1.78 29.90 3.68
C ASP A 25 -2.75 29.12 2.79
N SER A 26 -3.98 28.90 3.28
CA SER A 26 -5.04 28.23 2.51
C SER A 26 -5.19 28.83 1.11
N ILE A 27 -4.94 30.14 0.97
CA ILE A 27 -4.96 30.86 -0.32
C ILE A 27 -3.87 30.33 -1.26
N GLU A 28 -2.63 30.15 -0.79
CA GLU A 28 -1.53 29.59 -1.59
C GLU A 28 -1.88 28.19 -2.11
N ASP A 29 -2.48 27.34 -1.27
CA ASP A 29 -2.89 25.99 -1.69
C ASP A 29 -4.06 25.99 -2.66
N ALA A 30 -5.00 26.93 -2.53
CA ALA A 30 -6.06 27.12 -3.52
C ALA A 30 -5.53 27.63 -4.86
N ILE A 31 -4.50 28.48 -4.85
CA ILE A 31 -3.80 28.92 -6.06
C ILE A 31 -3.08 27.73 -6.73
N VAL A 32 -2.30 26.94 -5.97
CA VAL A 32 -1.58 25.78 -6.55
C VAL A 32 -2.53 24.69 -7.03
N ALA A 33 -3.69 24.50 -6.39
CA ALA A 33 -4.74 23.58 -6.85
C ALA A 33 -5.60 24.12 -8.02
N GLY A 34 -5.31 25.34 -8.51
CA GLY A 34 -5.98 25.95 -9.66
C GLY A 34 -7.44 26.35 -9.40
N PHE A 35 -7.76 26.81 -8.19
CA PHE A 35 -9.07 27.35 -7.83
C PHE A 35 -9.14 28.88 -7.78
N ILE A 36 -7.99 29.55 -7.63
CA ILE A 36 -7.89 31.00 -7.46
C ILE A 36 -6.66 31.47 -8.26
N ASP A 37 -6.79 32.56 -9.01
CA ASP A 37 -5.64 33.15 -9.70
C ASP A 37 -4.74 33.92 -8.71
N PRO A 38 -3.39 33.93 -8.86
CA PRO A 38 -2.48 34.51 -7.87
C PRO A 38 -2.73 35.99 -7.49
N ASP A 39 -3.28 36.77 -8.42
CA ASP A 39 -3.58 38.21 -8.25
C ASP A 39 -5.05 38.47 -7.86
N GLU A 40 -5.86 37.44 -7.62
CA GLU A 40 -7.31 37.57 -7.44
C GLU A 40 -7.68 37.85 -5.96
N PRO A 41 -8.36 38.96 -5.65
CA PRO A 41 -8.77 39.26 -4.27
C PRO A 41 -9.88 38.33 -3.78
N ILE A 42 -9.84 37.97 -2.49
CA ILE A 42 -10.85 37.13 -1.82
C ILE A 42 -11.63 37.99 -0.82
N ASN A 43 -12.90 38.22 -1.12
CA ASN A 43 -13.76 39.23 -0.51
C ASN A 43 -14.61 38.67 0.63
N GLY A 44 -13.99 37.95 1.58
CA GLY A 44 -14.67 37.35 2.73
C GLY A 44 -14.86 35.83 2.61
N ILE A 45 -15.62 35.25 3.54
CA ILE A 45 -15.80 33.79 3.62
C ILE A 45 -16.76 33.28 2.53
N GLU A 46 -17.74 34.09 2.15
CA GLU A 46 -18.70 33.79 1.08
C GLU A 46 -17.98 33.57 -0.26
N ASP A 47 -17.07 34.47 -0.60
CA ASP A 47 -16.25 34.41 -1.81
C ASP A 47 -15.26 33.22 -1.77
N TRP A 48 -14.68 32.94 -0.60
CA TRP A 48 -13.85 31.75 -0.37
C TRP A 48 -14.61 30.45 -0.60
N ILE A 49 -15.77 30.26 0.04
CA ILE A 49 -16.60 29.05 -0.12
C ILE A 49 -16.99 28.88 -1.60
N TRP A 50 -17.40 29.95 -2.27
CA TRP A 50 -17.77 29.92 -3.68
C TRP A 50 -16.61 29.46 -4.58
N LYS A 51 -15.41 30.06 -4.43
CA LYS A 51 -14.22 29.70 -5.21
C LYS A 51 -13.83 28.23 -5.01
N ILE A 52 -13.76 27.79 -3.75
CA ILE A 52 -13.25 26.45 -3.39
C ILE A 52 -14.26 25.33 -3.66
N ALA A 53 -15.54 25.54 -3.33
CA ALA A 53 -16.57 24.50 -3.35
C ALA A 53 -17.64 24.68 -4.43
N GLY A 54 -17.85 25.91 -4.94
CA GLY A 54 -18.90 26.20 -5.92
C GLY A 54 -20.31 26.27 -5.35
N ILE A 55 -20.44 26.50 -4.04
CA ILE A 55 -21.72 26.64 -3.33
C ILE A 55 -21.79 28.00 -2.61
N ASP A 56 -23.00 28.46 -2.33
CA ASP A 56 -23.21 29.62 -1.47
C ASP A 56 -22.99 29.30 0.02
N LYS A 57 -22.91 30.36 0.83
CA LYS A 57 -22.67 30.25 2.27
C LYS A 57 -23.83 29.60 3.05
N ASP A 58 -25.07 29.77 2.61
CA ASP A 58 -26.23 29.24 3.32
C ASP A 58 -26.32 27.70 3.16
N LEU A 59 -26.07 27.19 1.96
CA LEU A 59 -25.92 25.75 1.74
C LEU A 59 -24.70 25.20 2.52
N SER A 60 -23.59 25.92 2.56
CA SER A 60 -22.42 25.57 3.39
C SER A 60 -22.77 25.48 4.88
N ASP A 61 -23.49 26.46 5.43
CA ASP A 61 -23.91 26.46 6.84
C ASP A 61 -24.82 25.27 7.15
N ARG A 62 -25.75 24.93 6.25
CA ARG A 62 -26.62 23.74 6.39
C ARG A 62 -25.85 22.41 6.32
N LEU A 63 -24.89 22.28 5.40
CA LEU A 63 -24.03 21.09 5.30
C LEU A 63 -23.14 20.92 6.54
N LEU A 64 -22.56 22.00 7.06
CA LEU A 64 -21.74 21.96 8.28
C LEU A 64 -22.57 21.61 9.53
N LYS A 65 -23.83 22.04 9.62
CA LYS A 65 -24.76 21.60 10.68
C LYS A 65 -24.96 20.08 10.65
N VAL A 66 -25.22 19.48 9.47
CA VAL A 66 -25.32 18.02 9.31
C VAL A 66 -24.01 17.33 9.72
N TYR A 67 -22.85 17.83 9.26
CA TYR A 67 -21.54 17.29 9.61
C TYR A 67 -21.28 17.29 11.13
N PHE A 68 -21.43 18.43 11.80
CA PHE A 68 -21.10 18.55 13.22
C PHE A 68 -22.06 17.81 14.15
N ALA A 69 -23.31 17.57 13.74
CA ALA A 69 -24.27 16.77 14.51
C ALA A 69 -24.15 15.26 14.27
N ASN A 70 -23.73 14.81 13.07
CA ASN A 70 -23.83 13.39 12.70
C ASN A 70 -22.49 12.70 12.40
N VAL A 71 -21.46 13.44 11.97
CA VAL A 71 -20.15 12.91 11.56
C VAL A 71 -19.10 13.18 12.63
N HIS A 72 -18.92 14.44 13.04
CA HIS A 72 -17.89 14.85 14.01
C HIS A 72 -17.91 14.09 15.35
N PRO A 73 -19.07 13.75 15.96
CA PRO A 73 -19.08 12.99 17.22
C PRO A 73 -18.49 11.57 17.09
N LEU A 74 -18.39 11.03 15.88
CA LEU A 74 -17.87 9.68 15.58
C LEU A 74 -16.52 9.71 14.84
N ILE A 75 -16.24 10.75 14.04
CA ILE A 75 -14.90 11.10 13.52
C ILE A 75 -14.43 12.45 14.12
N PRO A 76 -14.04 12.51 15.40
CA PRO A 76 -13.67 13.75 16.07
C PRO A 76 -12.25 14.24 15.74
N VAL A 77 -11.82 14.11 14.48
CA VAL A 77 -10.44 14.40 14.07
C VAL A 77 -10.14 15.88 13.86
N ILE A 78 -11.16 16.75 13.93
CA ILE A 78 -11.05 18.20 13.80
C ILE A 78 -10.96 18.86 15.20
N ASP A 79 -10.19 19.95 15.34
CA ASP A 79 -10.43 20.92 16.42
C ASP A 79 -11.60 21.82 15.98
N LYS A 80 -12.81 21.48 16.46
CA LYS A 80 -14.06 22.15 16.09
C LYS A 80 -14.00 23.66 16.40
N THR A 81 -13.40 24.03 17.54
CA THR A 81 -13.31 25.44 17.97
C THR A 81 -12.38 26.23 17.04
N ALA A 82 -11.22 25.68 16.71
CA ALA A 82 -10.29 26.30 15.77
C ALA A 82 -10.89 26.47 14.37
N PHE A 83 -11.50 25.41 13.84
CA PHE A 83 -12.15 25.42 12.53
C PHE A 83 -13.28 26.46 12.44
N LEU A 84 -14.17 26.50 13.43
CA LEU A 84 -15.28 27.45 13.43
C LEU A 84 -14.81 28.90 13.56
N GLN A 85 -13.70 29.17 14.26
CA GLN A 85 -13.11 30.52 14.31
C GLN A 85 -12.53 30.98 12.95
N GLU A 86 -12.00 30.06 12.13
CA GLU A 86 -11.52 30.35 10.78
C GLU A 86 -12.70 30.55 9.81
N TYR A 87 -13.72 29.68 9.90
CA TYR A 87 -14.94 29.77 9.12
C TYR A 87 -15.75 31.06 9.43
N ARG A 88 -15.80 31.47 10.70
CA ARG A 88 -16.42 32.73 11.15
C ARG A 88 -15.57 33.98 10.88
N ARG A 89 -14.36 33.86 10.31
CA ARG A 89 -13.40 34.96 10.12
C ARG A 89 -13.01 35.69 11.42
N ILE A 90 -13.15 35.02 12.56
CA ILE A 90 -12.61 35.47 13.86
C ILE A 90 -11.08 35.35 13.84
N ARG A 91 -10.56 34.32 13.15
CA ARG A 91 -9.15 34.20 12.76
C ARG A 91 -8.96 34.74 11.33
N PRO A 92 -7.77 35.29 11.01
CA PRO A 92 -7.48 35.80 9.68
C PRO A 92 -7.31 34.69 8.62
N GLN A 93 -6.96 33.46 9.03
CA GLN A 93 -6.85 32.31 8.13
C GLN A 93 -8.22 31.83 7.63
N PHE A 94 -8.28 31.39 6.37
CA PHE A 94 -9.44 30.69 5.82
C PHE A 94 -9.37 29.19 6.14
N PRO A 95 -10.50 28.49 6.35
CA PRO A 95 -10.50 27.03 6.49
C PRO A 95 -9.87 26.34 5.29
N PHE A 96 -9.05 25.32 5.54
CA PHE A 96 -8.36 24.57 4.49
C PHE A 96 -9.34 23.97 3.47
N GLY A 97 -9.14 24.25 2.19
CA GLY A 97 -10.15 24.00 1.16
C GLY A 97 -10.52 22.53 0.98
N ALA A 98 -9.54 21.62 0.97
CA ALA A 98 -9.82 20.19 0.85
C ALA A 98 -10.56 19.62 2.07
N LEU A 99 -10.26 20.14 3.28
CA LEU A 99 -10.96 19.77 4.51
C LEU A 99 -12.42 20.22 4.44
N LEU A 100 -12.66 21.47 4.07
CA LEU A 100 -14.00 22.03 3.90
C LEU A 100 -14.84 21.22 2.89
N ILE A 101 -14.26 20.89 1.72
CA ILE A 101 -14.89 20.01 0.71
C ILE A 101 -15.19 18.62 1.28
N SER A 102 -14.26 18.00 2.02
CA SER A 102 -14.47 16.66 2.59
C SER A 102 -15.63 16.64 3.60
N MET A 103 -15.80 17.70 4.41
CA MET A 103 -16.92 17.83 5.34
C MET A 103 -18.26 17.95 4.62
N TYR A 104 -18.31 18.67 3.49
CA TYR A 104 -19.49 18.74 2.64
C TYR A 104 -19.83 17.39 2.00
N LEU A 105 -18.83 16.64 1.50
CA LEU A 105 -19.03 15.29 0.97
C LEU A 105 -19.60 14.35 2.05
N ALA A 106 -19.07 14.41 3.28
CA ALA A 106 -19.59 13.62 4.39
C ALA A 106 -21.03 14.00 4.77
N ALA A 107 -21.37 15.31 4.77
CA ALA A 107 -22.74 15.76 4.98
C ALA A 107 -23.70 15.30 3.86
N LEU A 108 -23.30 15.39 2.59
CA LEU A 108 -24.09 14.93 1.44
C LEU A 108 -24.35 13.42 1.48
N ALA A 109 -23.38 12.61 1.94
CA ALA A 109 -23.57 11.17 2.12
C ALA A 109 -24.70 10.82 3.11
N TYR A 110 -24.89 11.65 4.15
CA TYR A 110 -26.04 11.54 5.06
C TYR A 110 -27.33 12.04 4.39
N ILE A 111 -27.30 13.17 3.69
CA ILE A 111 -28.48 13.76 3.05
C ILE A 111 -29.04 12.85 1.97
N GLU A 112 -28.23 12.35 1.03
CA GLU A 112 -28.66 11.40 -0.01
C GLU A 112 -29.28 10.13 0.60
N THR A 113 -28.70 9.64 1.70
CA THR A 113 -29.21 8.46 2.43
C THR A 113 -30.62 8.73 2.97
N TYR A 114 -30.86 9.91 3.53
CA TYR A 114 -32.19 10.31 4.00
C TYR A 114 -33.15 10.69 2.86
N GLN A 115 -32.66 11.21 1.72
CA GLN A 115 -33.48 11.51 0.54
C GLN A 115 -34.13 10.23 -0.01
N ARG A 116 -33.36 9.14 -0.08
CA ARG A 116 -33.88 7.81 -0.44
C ARG A 116 -34.88 7.24 0.58
N MET A 117 -34.84 7.69 1.84
CA MET A 117 -35.85 7.32 2.83
C MET A 117 -37.10 8.21 2.80
N GLY A 118 -37.13 9.28 1.99
CA GLY A 118 -38.19 10.28 2.02
C GLY A 118 -38.18 11.17 3.28
N ASP A 119 -37.04 11.25 3.98
CA ASP A 119 -36.90 11.90 5.30
C ASP A 119 -35.77 12.95 5.33
N ALA A 120 -35.23 13.36 4.17
CA ALA A 120 -34.13 14.33 4.11
C ALA A 120 -34.46 15.69 4.72
N GLU A 121 -35.72 16.11 4.65
CA GLU A 121 -36.14 17.40 5.17
C GLU A 121 -36.05 17.45 6.70
N SER A 122 -36.13 16.30 7.41
CA SER A 122 -35.85 16.27 8.86
C SER A 122 -34.41 16.67 9.18
N LEU A 123 -33.46 16.51 8.24
CA LEU A 123 -32.09 17.00 8.38
C LEU A 123 -31.95 18.53 8.27
N ASN A 124 -33.03 19.24 7.88
CA ASN A 124 -33.05 20.66 7.57
C ASN A 124 -34.37 21.33 8.01
N ASN A 125 -34.81 21.15 9.26
CA ASN A 125 -36.03 21.79 9.81
C ASN A 125 -37.35 21.52 9.06
N SER A 126 -37.47 20.38 8.38
CA SER A 126 -38.55 20.09 7.44
C SER A 126 -38.61 21.08 6.25
N GLU A 127 -37.50 21.75 5.92
CA GLU A 127 -37.35 22.60 4.75
C GLU A 127 -36.60 21.85 3.63
N PRO A 128 -36.98 22.08 2.35
CA PRO A 128 -36.40 21.35 1.22
C PRO A 128 -34.91 21.66 1.00
N TRP A 129 -34.17 20.64 0.56
CA TRP A 129 -32.76 20.76 0.20
C TRP A 129 -32.59 21.29 -1.23
N ASN A 130 -32.24 22.58 -1.35
CA ASN A 130 -31.85 23.20 -2.62
C ASN A 130 -30.39 22.83 -2.99
N ILE A 131 -30.14 21.56 -3.28
CA ILE A 131 -28.82 21.05 -3.66
C ILE A 131 -28.65 21.12 -5.21
N PRO A 132 -27.57 21.72 -5.73
CA PRO A 132 -27.25 21.70 -7.17
C PRO A 132 -27.12 20.29 -7.75
N GLU A 133 -27.49 20.13 -9.03
CA GLU A 133 -27.36 18.88 -9.76
C GLU A 133 -25.89 18.42 -9.80
N ASP A 134 -25.65 17.15 -9.47
CA ASP A 134 -24.31 16.54 -9.31
C ASP A 134 -23.34 17.30 -8.40
N LEU A 135 -23.81 17.99 -7.34
CA LEU A 135 -22.92 18.65 -6.38
C LEU A 135 -21.87 17.67 -5.80
N ALA A 136 -22.26 16.41 -5.57
CA ALA A 136 -21.35 15.35 -5.12
C ALA A 136 -20.19 15.10 -6.12
N GLY A 137 -20.50 14.95 -7.42
CA GLY A 137 -19.51 14.83 -8.51
C GLY A 137 -18.56 16.02 -8.58
N GLN A 138 -19.13 17.24 -8.50
CA GLN A 138 -18.36 18.48 -8.54
C GLN A 138 -17.41 18.62 -7.34
N LEU A 139 -17.88 18.35 -6.13
CA LEU A 139 -17.07 18.42 -4.91
C LEU A 139 -15.97 17.34 -4.89
N ASP A 140 -16.25 16.10 -5.32
CA ASP A 140 -15.22 15.06 -5.37
C ASP A 140 -14.13 15.39 -6.41
N SER A 141 -14.53 15.91 -7.59
CA SER A 141 -13.57 16.41 -8.60
C SER A 141 -12.69 17.54 -8.04
N ARG A 142 -13.26 18.45 -7.25
CA ARG A 142 -12.51 19.51 -6.55
C ARG A 142 -11.58 18.93 -5.47
N PHE A 143 -12.02 17.94 -4.69
CA PHE A 143 -11.17 17.25 -3.71
C PHE A 143 -10.00 16.52 -4.39
N GLN A 144 -10.25 15.80 -5.48
CA GLN A 144 -9.22 15.10 -6.26
C GLN A 144 -8.13 16.04 -6.79
N LYS A 145 -8.47 17.27 -7.21
CA LYS A 145 -7.45 18.27 -7.60
C LYS A 145 -6.45 18.56 -6.48
N TYR A 146 -6.93 18.73 -5.24
CA TYR A 146 -6.04 18.90 -4.08
C TYR A 146 -5.14 17.68 -3.86
N CYS A 147 -5.66 16.46 -4.02
CA CYS A 147 -4.86 15.23 -3.89
C CYS A 147 -3.79 15.06 -4.98
N PHE A 148 -4.09 15.45 -6.23
CA PHE A 148 -3.21 15.21 -7.38
C PHE A 148 -2.18 16.32 -7.66
N GLN A 149 -2.47 17.58 -7.33
CA GLN A 149 -1.64 18.72 -7.75
C GLN A 149 -0.52 19.08 -6.75
N ARG A 150 -0.71 18.83 -5.45
CA ARG A 150 0.30 19.10 -4.42
C ARG A 150 0.21 18.08 -3.28
N TYR A 151 1.13 17.11 -3.23
CA TYR A 151 1.19 16.16 -2.10
C TYR A 151 1.74 16.87 -0.86
N LEU A 152 0.84 17.44 -0.06
CA LEU A 152 1.17 18.19 1.14
C LEU A 152 0.93 17.36 2.41
N PRO A 153 2.00 17.06 3.18
CA PRO A 153 1.83 16.46 4.48
C PRO A 153 1.42 17.53 5.50
N THR A 154 0.12 17.75 5.68
CA THR A 154 -0.44 18.65 6.71
C THR A 154 -1.52 17.98 7.54
N LEU A 155 -1.74 18.49 8.76
CA LEU A 155 -2.85 18.08 9.62
C LEU A 155 -4.19 18.10 8.86
N SER A 156 -4.47 19.22 8.18
CA SER A 156 -5.73 19.41 7.45
C SER A 156 -5.87 18.53 6.21
N MET A 157 -4.79 18.14 5.54
CA MET A 157 -4.84 17.15 4.46
C MET A 157 -5.15 15.74 5.00
N ILE A 158 -4.55 15.34 6.12
CA ILE A 158 -4.87 14.03 6.75
C ILE A 158 -6.32 14.03 7.27
N GLN A 159 -6.77 15.12 7.91
CA GLN A 159 -8.17 15.28 8.32
C GLN A 159 -9.10 15.14 7.10
N ALA A 160 -8.79 15.82 5.99
CA ALA A 160 -9.59 15.78 4.78
C ALA A 160 -9.65 14.36 4.15
N ALA A 161 -8.51 13.69 4.00
CA ALA A 161 -8.44 12.32 3.51
C ALA A 161 -9.10 11.29 4.44
N THR A 162 -9.16 11.59 5.75
CA THR A 162 -9.88 10.78 6.73
C THR A 162 -11.39 10.94 6.60
N ILE A 163 -11.88 12.17 6.48
CA ILE A 163 -13.31 12.47 6.36
C ILE A 163 -13.87 12.07 4.99
N ALA A 164 -13.12 12.28 3.90
CA ALA A 164 -13.55 11.96 2.54
C ALA A 164 -13.79 10.45 2.27
N GLN A 165 -13.45 9.57 3.22
CA GLN A 165 -13.88 8.16 3.21
C GLN A 165 -15.41 8.04 3.34
N ILE A 166 -16.07 8.99 4.02
CA ILE A 166 -17.52 9.16 4.01
C ILE A 166 -17.86 10.17 2.90
N ARG A 167 -18.20 9.69 1.70
CA ARG A 167 -18.66 10.51 0.57
C ARG A 167 -19.78 9.81 -0.21
N PRO A 168 -20.59 10.50 -1.02
CA PRO A 168 -21.71 9.95 -1.80
C PRO A 168 -21.47 8.63 -2.57
N TYR A 169 -22.56 7.96 -2.96
CA TYR A 169 -22.51 6.58 -3.46
C TYR A 169 -22.10 6.44 -4.93
N ASN A 170 -22.06 7.54 -5.69
CA ASN A 170 -21.73 7.52 -7.13
C ASN A 170 -20.23 7.27 -7.42
N PHE A 171 -19.43 6.95 -6.40
CA PHE A 171 -18.00 6.69 -6.49
C PHE A 171 -17.67 5.28 -6.02
N ASP A 172 -16.58 4.70 -6.54
CA ASP A 172 -15.97 3.50 -5.95
C ASP A 172 -15.40 3.85 -4.56
N ARG A 173 -16.28 3.72 -3.55
CA ARG A 173 -15.98 3.97 -2.13
C ARG A 173 -14.90 3.04 -1.61
N TRP A 174 -14.81 1.82 -2.13
CA TRP A 174 -13.96 0.78 -1.58
C TRP A 174 -12.49 1.02 -1.90
N THR A 175 -12.16 1.02 -3.19
CA THR A 175 -10.77 1.18 -3.66
C THR A 175 -10.22 2.56 -3.26
N THR A 176 -11.04 3.61 -3.38
CA THR A 176 -10.60 4.96 -3.06
C THR A 176 -10.51 5.20 -1.55
N GLY A 177 -11.47 4.70 -0.76
CA GLY A 177 -11.43 4.80 0.70
C GLY A 177 -10.19 4.11 1.28
N TRP A 178 -9.81 2.96 0.73
CA TRP A 178 -8.56 2.27 1.05
C TRP A 178 -7.32 3.12 0.72
N ILE A 179 -7.22 3.70 -0.48
CA ILE A 179 -6.10 4.58 -0.88
C ILE A 179 -5.99 5.81 0.04
N LEU A 180 -7.11 6.44 0.37
CA LEU A 180 -7.15 7.59 1.27
C LEU A 180 -6.73 7.21 2.69
N SER A 181 -7.21 6.07 3.22
CA SER A 181 -6.81 5.56 4.53
C SER A 181 -5.29 5.30 4.61
N PHE A 182 -4.72 4.64 3.60
CA PHE A 182 -3.28 4.36 3.54
C PHE A 182 -2.45 5.64 3.38
N SER A 183 -2.97 6.63 2.66
CA SER A 183 -2.37 7.97 2.57
C SER A 183 -2.39 8.66 3.94
N SER A 184 -3.52 8.63 4.66
CA SER A 184 -3.63 9.18 6.01
C SER A 184 -2.66 8.54 7.00
N VAL A 185 -2.53 7.20 7.00
CA VAL A 185 -1.56 6.47 7.82
C VAL A 185 -0.13 6.94 7.51
N ARG A 186 0.26 6.94 6.23
CA ARG A 186 1.63 7.26 5.81
C ARG A 186 2.00 8.71 6.13
N ILE A 187 1.11 9.65 5.85
CA ILE A 187 1.34 11.07 6.15
C ILE A 187 1.39 11.30 7.67
N SER A 188 0.54 10.63 8.46
CA SER A 188 0.59 10.70 9.94
C SER A 188 1.92 10.16 10.49
N GLN A 189 2.45 9.08 9.90
CA GLN A 189 3.77 8.56 10.23
C GLN A 189 4.88 9.56 9.87
N ASP A 190 4.83 10.13 8.67
CA ASP A 190 5.85 11.08 8.18
C ASP A 190 5.84 12.42 8.93
N LEU A 191 4.67 12.86 9.45
CA LEU A 191 4.54 14.00 10.37
C LEU A 191 4.79 13.69 11.85
N GLY A 192 5.05 12.42 12.19
CA GLY A 192 5.39 12.03 13.55
C GLY A 192 4.21 11.92 14.53
N TYR A 193 2.96 11.82 14.05
CA TYR A 193 1.77 11.71 14.94
C TYR A 193 1.69 10.36 15.67
N HIS A 194 2.51 9.38 15.27
CA HIS A 194 2.79 8.15 16.00
C HIS A 194 3.65 8.36 17.26
N LYS A 195 4.13 9.58 17.51
CA LYS A 195 4.97 9.92 18.66
C LYS A 195 4.25 10.83 19.62
N SER A 196 4.46 10.61 20.91
CA SER A 196 3.87 11.41 21.99
C SER A 196 4.04 12.91 21.75
N ASN A 197 2.91 13.60 21.58
CA ASN A 197 2.88 15.05 21.34
C ASN A 197 3.01 15.90 22.63
N GLU A 198 3.10 15.28 23.81
CA GLU A 198 3.06 15.95 25.13
C GLU A 198 4.04 17.13 25.21
N LYS A 199 5.28 16.93 24.72
CA LYS A 199 6.38 17.89 24.78
C LYS A 199 6.39 18.94 23.67
N LEU A 200 5.47 18.88 22.71
CA LEU A 200 5.39 19.87 21.64
C LEU A 200 4.81 21.18 22.18
N ASP A 201 5.39 22.32 21.78
CA ASP A 201 4.91 23.66 22.14
C ASP A 201 3.80 24.09 21.16
N ILE A 202 2.65 23.40 21.23
CA ILE A 202 1.48 23.60 20.38
C ILE A 202 0.20 23.64 21.24
N SER A 203 -0.88 24.20 20.70
CA SER A 203 -2.17 24.32 21.43
C SER A 203 -2.76 22.95 21.83
N GLN A 204 -3.45 22.89 22.98
CA GLN A 204 -4.05 21.62 23.45
C GLN A 204 -5.10 21.07 22.47
N GLY A 205 -5.89 21.94 21.81
CA GLY A 205 -6.84 21.51 20.79
C GLY A 205 -6.16 20.83 19.60
N GLU A 206 -4.97 21.31 19.21
CA GLU A 206 -4.18 20.66 18.15
C GLU A 206 -3.50 19.38 18.62
N LYS A 207 -2.98 19.31 19.86
CA LYS A 207 -2.47 18.06 20.47
C LYS A 207 -3.51 16.95 20.42
N GLU A 208 -4.72 17.28 20.88
CA GLU A 208 -5.86 16.36 20.87
C GLU A 208 -6.28 15.99 19.43
N ALA A 209 -6.30 16.94 18.48
CA ALA A 209 -6.62 16.64 17.09
C ALA A 209 -5.60 15.70 16.44
N ARG A 210 -4.30 15.92 16.64
CA ARG A 210 -3.21 15.03 16.16
C ARG A 210 -3.32 13.63 16.78
N CYS A 211 -3.55 13.55 18.08
CA CYS A 211 -3.74 12.29 18.81
C CYS A 211 -4.97 11.51 18.32
N ARG A 212 -6.14 12.15 18.24
CA ARG A 212 -7.38 11.53 17.72
C ARG A 212 -7.21 11.06 16.28
N LEU A 213 -6.49 11.81 15.45
CA LEU A 213 -6.23 11.45 14.06
C LEU A 213 -5.28 10.25 13.92
N TRP A 214 -4.21 10.18 14.73
CA TRP A 214 -3.33 9.00 14.78
C TRP A 214 -4.10 7.74 15.17
N TRP A 215 -4.85 7.80 16.26
CA TRP A 215 -5.60 6.64 16.74
C TRP A 215 -6.78 6.25 15.84
N TYR A 216 -7.39 7.22 15.15
CA TYR A 216 -8.35 6.91 14.09
C TYR A 216 -7.66 6.18 12.94
N ALA A 217 -6.46 6.60 12.51
CA ALA A 217 -5.69 5.89 11.48
C ALA A 217 -5.30 4.47 11.91
N TYR A 218 -4.91 4.25 13.17
CA TYR A 218 -4.70 2.92 13.76
C TYR A 218 -5.97 2.06 13.70
N MET A 219 -7.11 2.62 14.13
CA MET A 219 -8.41 1.94 14.06
C MET A 219 -8.75 1.53 12.62
N GLN A 220 -8.62 2.44 11.65
CA GLN A 220 -8.89 2.14 10.23
C GLN A 220 -7.98 1.01 9.70
N ASP A 221 -6.67 1.03 10.00
CA ASP A 221 -5.74 -0.03 9.58
C ASP A 221 -6.18 -1.40 10.10
N CYS A 222 -6.61 -1.48 11.36
CA CYS A 222 -7.10 -2.71 11.99
C CYS A 222 -8.35 -3.26 11.31
N TRP A 223 -9.37 -2.41 11.12
CA TRP A 223 -10.66 -2.84 10.57
C TRP A 223 -10.59 -3.11 9.07
N TYR A 224 -9.89 -2.29 8.28
CA TYR A 224 -9.65 -2.60 6.86
C TYR A 224 -8.81 -3.86 6.67
N SER A 225 -7.85 -4.15 7.56
CA SER A 225 -7.08 -5.41 7.51
C SER A 225 -7.97 -6.62 7.81
N ALA A 226 -8.86 -6.53 8.82
CA ALA A 226 -9.83 -7.57 9.12
C ALA A 226 -10.80 -7.81 7.94
N GLU A 227 -11.32 -6.74 7.35
CA GLU A 227 -12.33 -6.77 6.30
C GLU A 227 -11.77 -7.26 4.94
N THR A 228 -10.56 -6.83 4.58
CA THR A 228 -9.92 -7.20 3.30
C THR A 228 -9.04 -8.44 3.38
N GLY A 229 -8.63 -8.87 4.59
CA GLY A 229 -7.63 -9.91 4.80
C GLY A 229 -6.20 -9.50 4.44
N ARG A 230 -5.94 -8.20 4.28
CA ARG A 230 -4.60 -7.64 4.03
C ARG A 230 -3.78 -7.56 5.34
N PRO A 231 -2.44 -7.49 5.26
CA PRO A 231 -1.60 -7.25 6.44
C PRO A 231 -1.84 -5.85 7.02
N LEU A 232 -1.75 -5.74 8.35
CA LEU A 232 -1.65 -4.47 9.07
C LEU A 232 -0.42 -3.67 8.60
N THR A 233 -0.54 -2.35 8.63
CA THR A 233 0.54 -1.41 8.33
C THR A 233 1.11 -0.71 9.58
N ILE A 234 0.40 -0.79 10.71
CA ILE A 234 0.85 -0.25 12.00
C ILE A 234 1.01 -1.39 13.01
N PHE A 235 2.14 -1.41 13.73
CA PHE A 235 2.40 -2.33 14.83
C PHE A 235 2.55 -1.57 16.15
N ASP A 236 2.10 -2.16 17.26
CA ASP A 236 2.14 -1.54 18.60
C ASP A 236 3.55 -1.18 19.10
N GLY A 237 4.60 -1.70 18.46
CA GLY A 237 6.00 -1.32 18.75
C GLY A 237 6.50 -0.07 18.00
N ASP A 238 5.72 0.47 17.05
CA ASP A 238 6.13 1.58 16.19
C ASP A 238 5.70 2.97 16.73
N PHE A 239 4.97 3.04 17.85
CA PHE A 239 4.39 4.28 18.37
C PHE A 239 4.37 4.37 19.90
N ASP A 240 4.40 5.59 20.45
CA ASP A 240 4.33 5.88 21.89
C ASP A 240 3.28 6.95 22.28
N GLU A 241 2.38 7.28 21.36
CA GLU A 241 1.28 8.23 21.60
C GLU A 241 0.21 7.65 22.56
N ILE A 242 -0.30 8.49 23.47
CA ILE A 242 -1.31 8.10 24.48
C ILE A 242 -2.73 8.15 23.90
N TYR A 243 -3.71 7.52 24.55
CA TYR A 243 -5.12 7.64 24.13
C TYR A 243 -5.62 9.09 24.22
N PRO A 244 -6.49 9.55 23.30
CA PRO A 244 -7.05 10.90 23.31
C PRO A 244 -8.03 11.12 24.48
N SER A 245 -8.35 12.38 24.78
CA SER A 245 -9.40 12.71 25.76
C SER A 245 -10.73 12.05 25.41
N GLU A 246 -11.37 11.40 26.40
CA GLU A 246 -12.74 10.87 26.27
C GLU A 246 -13.81 11.97 26.31
N ASP A 247 -13.46 13.12 26.92
CA ASP A 247 -14.38 14.23 27.19
C ASP A 247 -14.04 15.46 26.33
N ALA A 248 -15.08 16.16 25.88
CA ALA A 248 -15.03 17.51 25.30
C ALA A 248 -15.70 18.52 26.26
N SER A 249 -15.46 19.81 26.10
CA SER A 249 -16.22 20.81 26.87
C SER A 249 -17.65 20.93 26.34
N LEU A 250 -18.61 21.26 27.21
CA LEU A 250 -19.99 21.54 26.79
C LEU A 250 -20.03 22.73 25.80
N ASP A 251 -19.11 23.68 25.95
CA ASP A 251 -18.93 24.82 25.06
C ASP A 251 -18.49 24.41 23.65
N GLU A 252 -17.57 23.45 23.51
CA GLU A 252 -17.16 22.87 22.21
C GLU A 252 -18.31 22.05 21.58
N VAL A 253 -18.98 21.22 22.39
CA VAL A 253 -20.08 20.38 21.92
C VAL A 253 -21.26 21.23 21.44
N MET A 254 -21.69 22.21 22.20
CA MET A 254 -22.83 23.06 21.86
C MET A 254 -22.46 24.25 20.96
N ASP A 255 -21.17 24.56 20.81
CA ASP A 255 -20.69 25.75 20.08
C ASP A 255 -21.30 27.05 20.65
N THR A 256 -21.15 27.20 21.98
CA THR A 256 -21.80 28.26 22.77
C THR A 256 -21.40 29.67 22.30
N MET A 257 -22.36 30.58 22.39
CA MET A 257 -22.18 31.97 21.95
C MET A 257 -21.22 32.74 22.86
N THR A 258 -20.36 33.57 22.25
CA THR A 258 -19.58 34.59 22.94
C THR A 258 -20.11 35.99 22.60
N GLU A 259 -19.73 37.00 23.39
CA GLU A 259 -20.09 38.40 23.13
C GLU A 259 -19.66 38.90 21.73
N THR A 260 -18.58 38.32 21.18
CA THR A 260 -18.01 38.71 19.90
C THR A 260 -18.64 38.00 18.69
N ASP A 261 -19.28 36.85 18.88
CA ASP A 261 -19.76 35.99 17.78
C ASP A 261 -21.26 35.67 17.79
N GLN A 262 -22.02 36.25 18.73
CA GLN A 262 -23.49 36.10 18.90
C GLN A 262 -24.35 36.26 17.64
N HIS A 263 -23.85 36.93 16.59
CA HIS A 263 -24.54 37.20 15.33
C HIS A 263 -24.23 36.17 14.22
N LEU A 264 -23.38 35.17 14.51
CA LEU A 264 -22.88 34.17 13.55
C LEU A 264 -23.52 32.79 13.82
N PRO A 265 -23.74 31.96 12.78
CA PRO A 265 -24.50 30.70 12.88
C PRO A 265 -23.83 29.69 13.82
N ARG A 266 -24.65 28.88 14.49
CA ARG A 266 -24.24 27.81 15.42
C ARG A 266 -24.21 26.42 14.77
N PHE A 267 -23.33 25.58 15.28
CA PHE A 267 -23.09 24.20 14.85
C PHE A 267 -23.04 23.22 16.04
N PRO A 268 -24.13 23.06 16.80
CA PRO A 268 -24.17 22.14 17.94
C PRO A 268 -23.99 20.67 17.48
N SER A 269 -23.29 19.89 18.30
CA SER A 269 -23.05 18.45 18.12
C SER A 269 -23.94 17.58 19.03
N MET A 270 -24.84 18.19 19.80
CA MET A 270 -25.78 17.60 20.74
C MET A 270 -27.00 18.53 20.84
N ASN A 271 -28.19 18.02 21.17
CA ASN A 271 -29.38 18.86 21.25
C ASN A 271 -29.52 19.57 22.59
N GLU A 272 -30.37 20.59 22.61
CA GLU A 272 -30.53 21.45 23.78
C GLU A 272 -31.15 20.68 24.97
N GLU A 273 -32.02 19.69 24.73
CA GLU A 273 -32.59 18.85 25.80
C GLU A 273 -31.55 17.96 26.48
N LEU A 274 -30.69 17.24 25.75
CA LEU A 274 -29.62 16.44 26.35
C LEU A 274 -28.56 17.35 27.02
N ALA A 275 -28.23 18.49 26.42
CA ALA A 275 -27.30 19.45 27.01
C ALA A 275 -27.79 20.00 28.37
N LYS A 276 -29.11 20.20 28.54
CA LYS A 276 -29.73 20.58 29.83
C LYS A 276 -29.65 19.48 30.89
N LEU A 277 -29.49 18.21 30.49
CA LEU A 277 -29.29 17.07 31.41
C LEU A 277 -27.82 16.89 31.83
N CYS A 278 -26.86 17.52 31.14
CA CYS A 278 -25.45 17.51 31.53
C CYS A 278 -25.23 18.37 32.78
N THR A 279 -24.96 17.72 33.92
CA THR A 279 -24.62 18.41 35.18
C THR A 279 -23.14 18.83 35.26
N THR A 280 -22.30 18.34 34.36
CA THR A 280 -20.87 18.62 34.24
C THR A 280 -20.59 19.59 33.09
N LYS A 281 -19.52 20.40 33.21
CA LYS A 281 -19.01 21.24 32.11
C LYS A 281 -18.35 20.46 30.96
N THR A 282 -18.25 19.14 31.10
CA THR A 282 -17.65 18.22 30.14
C THR A 282 -18.64 17.14 29.75
N VAL A 283 -18.50 16.65 28.51
CA VAL A 283 -19.38 15.66 27.88
C VAL A 283 -18.51 14.55 27.28
N PRO A 284 -18.79 13.26 27.58
CA PRO A 284 -17.97 12.11 27.14
C PRO A 284 -18.22 11.71 25.68
N VAL A 285 -18.31 12.70 24.78
CA VAL A 285 -18.69 12.50 23.37
C VAL A 285 -17.65 11.69 22.59
N TYR A 286 -16.37 11.75 22.97
CA TYR A 286 -15.28 11.02 22.31
C TYR A 286 -15.01 9.63 22.91
N ARG A 287 -15.73 9.24 23.98
CA ARG A 287 -15.58 7.92 24.61
C ARG A 287 -15.88 6.75 23.65
N VAL A 288 -16.77 6.94 22.69
CA VAL A 288 -17.08 5.95 21.64
C VAL A 288 -15.84 5.60 20.81
N LEU A 289 -15.09 6.61 20.37
CA LEU A 289 -13.83 6.43 19.65
C LEU A 289 -12.81 5.69 20.53
N ASN A 290 -12.66 6.08 21.79
CA ASN A 290 -11.72 5.44 22.71
C ASN A 290 -12.02 3.96 22.96
N GLU A 291 -13.29 3.57 23.14
CA GLU A 291 -13.64 2.15 23.26
C GLU A 291 -13.42 1.36 21.96
N MET A 292 -13.70 1.98 20.81
CA MET A 292 -13.38 1.37 19.51
C MET A 292 -11.88 1.21 19.29
N ILE A 293 -11.05 2.17 19.71
CA ILE A 293 -9.58 2.05 19.67
C ILE A 293 -9.12 0.88 20.55
N LYS A 294 -9.58 0.81 21.81
CA LYS A 294 -9.23 -0.26 22.77
C LYS A 294 -9.58 -1.64 22.21
N LEU A 295 -10.78 -1.79 21.62
CA LEU A 295 -11.19 -3.01 20.92
C LEU A 295 -10.32 -3.31 19.68
N SER A 296 -9.98 -2.28 18.90
CA SER A 296 -9.17 -2.42 17.69
C SER A 296 -7.76 -2.94 17.96
N ARG A 297 -7.17 -2.62 19.13
CA ARG A 297 -5.89 -3.23 19.56
C ARG A 297 -6.02 -4.73 19.81
N ILE A 298 -7.11 -5.16 20.44
CA ILE A 298 -7.38 -6.60 20.63
C ILE A 298 -7.59 -7.28 19.26
N LEU A 299 -8.30 -6.63 18.34
CA LEU A 299 -8.44 -7.08 16.94
C LEU A 299 -7.09 -7.17 16.22
N ALA A 300 -6.20 -6.18 16.36
CA ALA A 300 -4.85 -6.22 15.79
C ALA A 300 -4.08 -7.44 16.30
N MET A 301 -4.13 -7.71 17.61
CA MET A 301 -3.51 -8.91 18.20
C MET A 301 -4.12 -10.20 17.66
N ILE A 302 -5.45 -10.28 17.49
CA ILE A 302 -6.14 -11.42 16.84
C ILE A 302 -5.61 -11.64 15.42
N LEU A 303 -5.53 -10.57 14.61
CA LEU A 303 -5.04 -10.66 13.22
C LEU A 303 -3.58 -11.09 13.16
N GLN A 304 -2.71 -10.45 13.95
CA GLN A 304 -1.27 -10.76 13.99
C GLN A 304 -1.01 -12.20 14.41
N ASN A 305 -1.69 -12.68 15.47
CA ASN A 305 -1.42 -13.97 16.12
C ASN A 305 -2.26 -15.16 15.61
N LEU A 306 -3.25 -14.95 14.74
CA LEU A 306 -4.06 -16.04 14.16
C LEU A 306 -4.22 -16.00 12.64
N TYR A 307 -4.11 -14.83 12.00
CA TYR A 307 -4.42 -14.66 10.57
C TYR A 307 -3.17 -14.53 9.67
N THR A 308 -2.03 -14.07 10.19
CA THR A 308 -0.78 -13.99 9.41
C THR A 308 -0.26 -15.38 9.00
N PRO A 309 0.48 -15.53 7.89
CA PRO A 309 1.07 -16.81 7.49
C PRO A 309 2.01 -17.39 8.55
N GLN A 310 2.78 -16.52 9.22
CA GLN A 310 3.70 -16.91 10.30
C GLN A 310 2.93 -17.41 11.54
N ALA A 311 1.89 -16.70 11.95
CA ALA A 311 1.02 -17.13 13.06
C ALA A 311 0.34 -18.48 12.77
N LYS A 312 -0.23 -18.65 11.57
CA LYS A 312 -0.87 -19.91 11.17
C LYS A 312 0.10 -21.09 11.26
N LYS A 313 1.36 -20.90 10.82
CA LYS A 313 2.43 -21.90 10.97
C LYS A 313 2.74 -22.15 12.45
N TYR A 314 2.99 -21.08 13.22
CA TYR A 314 3.34 -21.18 14.64
C TYR A 314 2.26 -21.88 15.48
N CYS A 315 0.98 -21.52 15.31
CA CYS A 315 -0.15 -22.16 15.98
C CYS A 315 -0.38 -23.61 15.56
N ALA A 316 -0.03 -23.99 14.32
CA ALA A 316 -0.07 -25.39 13.89
C ALA A 316 1.03 -26.25 14.56
N GLU A 317 2.20 -25.65 14.81
CA GLU A 317 3.35 -26.31 15.45
C GLU A 317 3.25 -26.36 16.99
N HIS A 318 2.80 -25.28 17.62
CA HIS A 318 2.87 -25.05 19.07
C HIS A 318 1.50 -25.04 19.77
N GLY A 319 0.41 -25.07 19.00
CA GLY A 319 -0.95 -24.87 19.50
C GLY A 319 -1.32 -23.39 19.66
N SER A 320 -2.62 -23.13 19.84
CA SER A 320 -3.19 -21.79 19.93
C SER A 320 -3.92 -21.52 21.26
N ASP A 321 -4.16 -22.53 22.09
CA ASP A 321 -5.05 -22.44 23.25
C ASP A 321 -4.65 -21.33 24.23
N ALA A 322 -3.35 -21.11 24.44
CA ALA A 322 -2.84 -20.07 25.33
C ALA A 322 -3.10 -18.65 24.81
N ILE A 323 -2.85 -18.37 23.52
CA ILE A 323 -3.08 -17.06 22.93
C ILE A 323 -4.58 -16.79 22.73
N VAL A 324 -5.36 -17.81 22.40
CA VAL A 324 -6.82 -17.71 22.29
C VAL A 324 -7.46 -17.44 23.65
N GLY A 325 -7.08 -18.19 24.69
CA GLY A 325 -7.59 -17.96 26.05
C GLY A 325 -7.19 -16.60 26.62
N TYR A 326 -6.01 -16.08 26.26
CA TYR A 326 -5.62 -14.71 26.58
C TYR A 326 -6.52 -13.69 25.86
N LEU A 327 -6.66 -13.77 24.53
CA LEU A 327 -7.45 -12.81 23.75
C LEU A 327 -8.96 -12.86 24.08
N ASP A 328 -9.51 -14.04 24.40
CA ASP A 328 -10.89 -14.19 24.87
C ASP A 328 -11.09 -13.54 26.25
N SER A 329 -10.06 -13.64 27.13
CA SER A 329 -10.04 -12.93 28.41
C SER A 329 -9.95 -11.42 28.22
N GLU A 330 -9.14 -10.91 27.29
CA GLU A 330 -9.06 -9.47 27.01
C GLU A 330 -10.35 -8.92 26.41
N LEU A 331 -10.96 -9.62 25.43
CA LEU A 331 -12.29 -9.27 24.92
C LEU A 331 -13.34 -9.23 26.04
N SER A 332 -13.32 -10.22 26.94
CA SER A 332 -14.23 -10.29 28.08
C SER A 332 -13.99 -9.17 29.11
N LYS A 333 -12.74 -8.85 29.43
CA LYS A 333 -12.37 -7.73 30.31
C LYS A 333 -12.82 -6.41 29.73
N TRP A 334 -12.51 -6.15 28.46
CA TRP A 334 -12.92 -4.94 27.75
C TRP A 334 -14.45 -4.77 27.78
N ARG A 335 -15.19 -5.83 27.43
CA ARG A 335 -16.66 -5.80 27.48
C ARG A 335 -17.21 -5.53 28.87
N ASN A 336 -16.62 -6.13 29.90
CA ASN A 336 -17.03 -5.90 31.30
C ASN A 336 -16.61 -4.51 31.82
N SER A 337 -15.67 -3.84 31.16
CA SER A 337 -15.27 -2.46 31.47
C SER A 337 -16.07 -1.39 30.72
N LEU A 338 -16.93 -1.78 29.77
CA LEU A 338 -17.76 -0.84 29.03
C LEU A 338 -18.67 -0.04 29.99
N PRO A 339 -18.72 1.29 29.87
CA PRO A 339 -19.69 2.11 30.59
C PRO A 339 -21.13 1.70 30.25
N SER A 340 -22.05 1.80 31.21
CA SER A 340 -23.46 1.43 31.02
C SER A 340 -24.14 2.14 29.84
N ILE A 341 -23.74 3.38 29.52
CA ILE A 341 -24.26 4.15 28.38
C ILE A 341 -23.84 3.56 27.01
N LEU A 342 -22.81 2.72 26.96
CA LEU A 342 -22.34 2.02 25.76
C LEU A 342 -22.69 0.52 25.76
N ASP A 343 -23.19 -0.04 26.88
CA ASP A 343 -23.74 -1.40 26.93
C ASP A 343 -25.16 -1.42 26.33
N ILE A 344 -25.29 -2.04 25.15
CA ILE A 344 -26.57 -2.24 24.48
C ILE A 344 -27.63 -2.91 25.38
N SER A 345 -27.22 -3.81 26.28
CA SER A 345 -28.14 -4.53 27.17
C SER A 345 -28.70 -3.65 28.30
N PHE A 346 -28.03 -2.54 28.61
CA PHE A 346 -28.51 -1.51 29.52
C PHE A 346 -29.40 -0.52 28.75
N VAL A 347 -28.97 -0.09 27.56
CA VAL A 347 -29.74 0.81 26.69
C VAL A 347 -31.09 0.24 26.29
N GLU A 348 -31.17 -1.06 25.94
CA GLU A 348 -32.42 -1.76 25.66
C GLU A 348 -33.40 -1.70 26.85
N LYS A 349 -32.92 -1.98 28.07
CA LYS A 349 -33.74 -1.93 29.30
C LYS A 349 -34.21 -0.51 29.61
N MET A 350 -33.35 0.48 29.41
CA MET A 350 -33.70 1.90 29.62
C MET A 350 -34.74 2.39 28.59
N SER A 351 -34.64 1.93 27.34
CA SER A 351 -35.59 2.28 26.26
C SER A 351 -37.00 1.71 26.46
N GLN A 352 -37.19 0.71 27.33
CA GLN A 352 -38.51 0.21 27.72
C GLN A 352 -39.21 1.11 28.78
N HIS A 353 -38.48 2.03 29.40
CA HIS A 353 -39.00 2.96 30.40
C HIS A 353 -38.95 4.44 29.98
N ILE A 354 -38.11 4.80 29.01
CA ILE A 354 -38.04 6.16 28.44
C ILE A 354 -38.61 6.11 27.01
N VAL A 355 -39.81 6.67 26.86
CA VAL A 355 -40.45 6.85 25.55
C VAL A 355 -39.65 7.88 24.74
N LYS A 356 -39.33 7.51 23.49
CA LYS A 356 -38.42 8.18 22.51
C LYS A 356 -36.93 7.81 22.69
N ARG A 357 -36.37 7.13 21.68
CA ARG A 357 -34.91 6.89 21.50
C ARG A 357 -34.23 8.20 21.08
N GLU A 358 -34.00 9.10 22.04
CA GLU A 358 -33.45 10.42 21.74
C GLU A 358 -31.91 10.53 21.89
N HIS A 359 -31.23 10.30 20.77
CA HIS A 359 -30.19 11.19 20.21
C HIS A 359 -28.81 11.29 20.84
N LEU A 360 -28.37 10.21 21.47
CA LEU A 360 -27.01 9.74 21.22
C LEU A 360 -27.03 8.75 20.04
N LEU A 361 -26.01 8.83 19.19
CA LEU A 361 -25.88 8.01 17.97
C LEU A 361 -25.88 6.52 18.31
N ALA A 362 -26.04 5.64 17.30
CA ALA A 362 -26.06 4.17 17.45
C ALA A 362 -24.69 3.55 17.81
N ALA A 363 -23.92 4.24 18.66
CA ALA A 363 -22.67 3.79 19.24
C ALA A 363 -22.81 2.51 20.07
N PRO A 364 -23.86 2.28 20.89
CA PRO A 364 -24.02 1.00 21.60
C PRO A 364 -24.21 -0.18 20.64
N GLU A 365 -25.02 0.00 19.60
CA GLU A 365 -25.17 -0.99 18.51
C GLU A 365 -23.85 -1.22 17.76
N PHE A 366 -23.16 -0.15 17.34
CA PHE A 366 -21.90 -0.21 16.59
C PHE A 366 -20.74 -0.87 17.36
N ILE A 367 -20.55 -0.49 18.64
CA ILE A 367 -19.55 -1.10 19.53
C ILE A 367 -19.87 -2.58 19.76
N SER A 368 -21.16 -2.92 19.93
CA SER A 368 -21.58 -4.29 20.17
C SER A 368 -21.36 -5.20 18.97
N ILE A 369 -21.72 -4.79 17.75
CA ILE A 369 -21.47 -5.61 16.55
C ILE A 369 -19.97 -5.76 16.30
N SER A 370 -19.17 -4.73 16.56
CA SER A 370 -17.70 -4.76 16.45
C SER A 370 -17.09 -5.77 17.43
N TYR A 371 -17.57 -5.81 18.67
CA TYR A 371 -17.17 -6.84 19.65
C TYR A 371 -17.49 -8.25 19.18
N TYR A 372 -18.73 -8.48 18.73
CA TYR A 372 -19.15 -9.81 18.28
C TYR A 372 -18.41 -10.24 17.01
N THR A 373 -18.08 -9.32 16.10
CA THR A 373 -17.22 -9.59 14.93
C THR A 373 -15.81 -9.98 15.36
N SER A 374 -15.22 -9.28 16.34
CA SER A 374 -13.91 -9.63 16.90
C SER A 374 -13.92 -11.02 17.58
N LEU A 375 -15.01 -11.36 18.29
CA LEU A 375 -15.19 -12.67 18.90
C LEU A 375 -15.38 -13.79 17.86
N ILE A 376 -16.08 -13.52 16.75
CA ILE A 376 -16.12 -14.45 15.61
C ILE A 376 -14.70 -14.62 15.03
N LEU A 377 -13.96 -13.53 14.80
CA LEU A 377 -12.60 -13.62 14.25
C LEU A 377 -11.64 -14.37 15.17
N LEU A 378 -11.81 -14.29 16.50
CA LEU A 378 -11.03 -15.07 17.46
C LEU A 378 -11.31 -16.58 17.39
N HIS A 379 -12.58 -16.99 17.35
CA HIS A 379 -12.98 -18.41 17.48
C HIS A 379 -13.15 -19.16 16.15
N ARG A 380 -13.49 -18.45 15.08
CA ARG A 380 -13.64 -19.00 13.73
C ARG A 380 -12.42 -19.83 13.27
N PRO A 381 -11.15 -19.46 13.57
CA PRO A 381 -9.93 -20.27 13.38
C PRO A 381 -9.95 -21.73 13.86
N PHE A 382 -10.98 -22.17 14.60
CA PHE A 382 -11.03 -23.50 15.21
C PHE A 382 -12.28 -24.32 14.87
N ILE A 383 -13.15 -23.82 13.99
CA ILE A 383 -14.37 -24.51 13.53
C ILE A 383 -14.01 -25.53 12.43
N LYS A 384 -14.08 -26.82 12.75
CA LYS A 384 -13.89 -27.90 11.76
C LYS A 384 -15.18 -28.22 11.03
N GLN A 385 -15.07 -28.60 9.76
CA GLN A 385 -16.18 -29.22 9.02
C GLN A 385 -16.44 -30.66 9.52
N ASP A 386 -17.70 -31.04 9.62
CA ASP A 386 -18.09 -32.44 9.81
C ASP A 386 -17.63 -33.27 8.61
N THR A 387 -16.68 -34.17 8.84
CA THR A 387 -16.18 -35.15 7.86
C THR A 387 -16.63 -36.53 8.34
N ASP A 388 -17.19 -37.35 7.43
CA ASP A 388 -18.15 -38.42 7.70
C ASP A 388 -17.74 -39.58 8.65
N ASP A 389 -16.52 -39.60 9.20
CA ASP A 389 -16.01 -40.69 10.05
C ASP A 389 -15.39 -40.27 11.41
N ALA A 390 -15.37 -38.99 11.78
CA ALA A 390 -14.73 -38.53 13.02
C ALA A 390 -15.64 -37.62 13.87
N LYS A 391 -15.86 -38.00 15.15
CA LYS A 391 -16.55 -37.13 16.12
C LYS A 391 -15.83 -35.78 16.27
N PRO A 392 -16.54 -34.63 16.24
CA PRO A 392 -15.92 -33.33 16.44
C PRO A 392 -15.16 -33.24 17.75
N LYS A 393 -13.97 -32.60 17.73
CA LYS A 393 -13.23 -32.29 18.98
C LYS A 393 -14.01 -31.24 19.77
N LEU A 394 -14.04 -31.37 21.10
CA LEU A 394 -14.78 -30.48 22.00
C LEU A 394 -14.48 -28.99 21.75
N SER A 395 -13.22 -28.62 21.52
CA SER A 395 -12.81 -27.23 21.21
C SER A 395 -13.45 -26.66 19.94
N SER A 396 -13.69 -27.49 18.92
CA SER A 396 -14.41 -27.09 17.70
C SER A 396 -15.89 -26.85 17.96
N GLN A 397 -16.51 -27.63 18.87
CA GLN A 397 -17.91 -27.44 19.27
C GLN A 397 -18.08 -26.17 20.09
N THR A 398 -17.16 -25.91 21.03
CA THR A 398 -17.14 -24.67 21.83
C THR A 398 -16.98 -23.43 20.94
N SER A 399 -16.00 -23.44 20.02
CA SER A 399 -15.75 -22.31 19.12
C SER A 399 -16.91 -22.06 18.14
N LEU A 400 -17.53 -23.13 17.63
CA LEU A 400 -18.74 -23.03 16.80
C LEU A 400 -19.92 -22.43 17.58
N ALA A 401 -20.14 -22.86 18.83
CA ALA A 401 -21.20 -22.31 19.68
C ALA A 401 -21.00 -20.82 19.98
N ILE A 402 -19.75 -20.40 20.25
CA ILE A 402 -19.40 -18.99 20.47
C ILE A 402 -19.68 -18.17 19.20
N CYS A 403 -19.18 -18.60 18.03
CA CYS A 403 -19.42 -17.90 16.77
C CYS A 403 -20.91 -17.85 16.41
N THR A 404 -21.66 -18.92 16.67
CA THR A 404 -23.11 -18.99 16.44
C THR A 404 -23.87 -17.98 17.30
N SER A 405 -23.53 -17.89 18.59
CA SER A 405 -24.12 -16.92 19.52
C SER A 405 -23.80 -15.48 19.10
N ALA A 406 -22.53 -15.20 18.78
CA ALA A 406 -22.09 -13.88 18.30
C ALA A 406 -22.80 -13.47 17.00
N ALA A 407 -22.87 -14.38 16.02
CA ALA A 407 -23.57 -14.14 14.76
C ALA A 407 -25.09 -13.96 14.95
N ALA A 408 -25.71 -14.66 15.90
CA ALA A 408 -27.12 -14.43 16.21
C ALA A 408 -27.36 -13.04 16.82
N ARG A 409 -26.43 -12.55 17.66
CA ARG A 409 -26.47 -11.21 18.26
C ARG A 409 -26.28 -10.10 17.23
N ILE A 410 -25.30 -10.23 16.32
CA ILE A 410 -25.09 -9.23 15.25
C ILE A 410 -26.36 -9.05 14.41
N ILE A 411 -27.01 -10.15 13.98
CA ILE A 411 -28.24 -10.06 13.19
C ILE A 411 -29.40 -9.46 14.00
N GLU A 412 -29.51 -9.76 15.30
CA GLU A 412 -30.53 -9.12 16.16
C GLU A 412 -30.34 -7.61 16.30
N ILE A 413 -29.09 -7.14 16.40
CA ILE A 413 -28.75 -5.72 16.54
C ILE A 413 -28.96 -4.96 15.21
N THR A 414 -28.41 -5.50 14.12
CA THR A 414 -28.45 -4.87 12.78
C THR A 414 -29.86 -4.76 12.20
N ASP A 415 -30.77 -5.67 12.57
CA ASP A 415 -32.20 -5.57 12.24
C ASP A 415 -32.84 -4.30 12.84
N GLY A 416 -32.48 -3.98 14.10
CA GLY A 416 -32.94 -2.79 14.82
C GLY A 416 -32.22 -1.47 14.49
N MET A 417 -31.08 -1.52 13.78
CA MET A 417 -30.34 -0.32 13.36
C MET A 417 -31.06 0.45 12.24
N LYS A 418 -30.95 1.77 12.23
CA LYS A 418 -31.43 2.66 11.15
C LYS A 418 -30.38 2.74 10.04
N TYR A 419 -30.81 3.08 8.84
CA TYR A 419 -29.95 3.26 7.65
C TYR A 419 -28.69 4.12 7.90
N ARG A 420 -28.84 5.24 8.63
CA ARG A 420 -27.72 6.13 8.99
C ARG A 420 -26.63 5.45 9.84
N ASP A 421 -26.99 4.40 10.58
CA ASP A 421 -26.08 3.67 11.46
C ASP A 421 -25.17 2.70 10.67
N PHE A 422 -25.45 2.52 9.37
CA PHE A 422 -24.67 1.73 8.40
C PHE A 422 -23.85 2.59 7.42
N LEU A 423 -23.77 3.90 7.63
CA LEU A 423 -22.85 4.77 6.89
C LEU A 423 -21.36 4.45 7.17
N TRP A 424 -21.11 3.55 8.12
CA TRP A 424 -19.84 2.98 8.52
C TRP A 424 -19.64 1.62 7.87
N GLY A 425 -18.62 1.47 7.02
CA GLY A 425 -18.37 0.22 6.27
C GLY A 425 -18.29 -1.03 7.16
N PHE A 426 -17.71 -0.90 8.36
CA PHE A 426 -17.53 -2.01 9.30
C PHE A 426 -18.85 -2.58 9.86
N SER A 427 -19.92 -1.79 9.88
CA SER A 427 -21.27 -2.28 10.23
C SER A 427 -21.75 -3.32 9.20
N ILE A 428 -21.48 -3.07 7.92
CA ILE A 428 -21.83 -3.96 6.80
C ILE A 428 -20.96 -5.24 6.85
N TYR A 429 -19.64 -5.09 7.07
CA TYR A 429 -18.73 -6.22 7.25
C TYR A 429 -19.16 -7.15 8.40
N SER A 430 -19.63 -6.58 9.50
CA SER A 430 -20.16 -7.34 10.64
C SER A 430 -21.40 -8.16 10.26
N THR A 431 -22.37 -7.55 9.58
CA THR A 431 -23.57 -8.24 9.06
C THR A 431 -23.20 -9.39 8.12
N ILE A 432 -22.27 -9.17 7.19
CA ILE A 432 -21.80 -10.20 6.24
C ILE A 432 -21.11 -11.34 6.99
N THR A 433 -20.20 -11.03 7.92
CA THR A 433 -19.49 -12.02 8.74
C THR A 433 -20.46 -12.90 9.54
N ALA A 434 -21.48 -12.31 10.16
CA ALA A 434 -22.53 -13.03 10.86
C ALA A 434 -23.39 -13.91 9.92
N THR A 435 -23.76 -13.37 8.76
CA THR A 435 -24.52 -14.10 7.73
C THR A 435 -23.82 -15.39 7.33
N LEU A 436 -22.49 -15.34 7.15
CA LEU A 436 -21.70 -16.47 6.69
C LEU A 436 -21.57 -17.59 7.75
N ILE A 437 -21.59 -17.25 9.05
CA ILE A 437 -21.74 -18.24 10.13
C ILE A 437 -23.12 -18.92 10.08
N HIS A 438 -24.20 -18.17 9.80
CA HIS A 438 -25.53 -18.77 9.64
C HIS A 438 -25.64 -19.65 8.39
N VAL A 439 -24.98 -19.31 7.28
CA VAL A 439 -24.90 -20.19 6.09
C VAL A 439 -24.15 -21.49 6.40
N PHE A 440 -23.09 -21.44 7.21
CA PHE A 440 -22.39 -22.64 7.69
C PHE A 440 -23.32 -23.50 8.56
N ASN A 441 -23.95 -22.91 9.58
CA ASN A 441 -24.84 -23.61 10.51
C ASN A 441 -26.11 -24.19 9.85
N ALA A 442 -26.64 -23.53 8.81
CA ALA A 442 -27.80 -24.02 8.07
C ALA A 442 -27.54 -25.38 7.41
N ARG A 443 -26.27 -25.72 7.14
CA ARG A 443 -25.81 -27.01 6.58
C ARG A 443 -25.50 -28.07 7.64
N SER A 444 -25.73 -27.79 8.93
CA SER A 444 -25.52 -28.75 10.01
C SER A 444 -26.42 -29.99 9.88
N SER A 445 -25.89 -31.16 10.27
CA SER A 445 -26.66 -32.40 10.37
C SER A 445 -27.68 -32.39 11.52
N ASP A 446 -27.49 -31.51 12.52
CA ASP A 446 -28.50 -31.25 13.54
C ASP A 446 -29.62 -30.36 12.98
N LYS A 447 -30.83 -30.92 12.95
CA LYS A 447 -32.04 -30.22 12.49
C LYS A 447 -32.35 -28.97 13.31
N THR A 448 -32.09 -28.97 14.62
CA THR A 448 -32.38 -27.83 15.49
C THR A 448 -31.48 -26.64 15.15
N THR A 449 -30.18 -26.87 15.04
CA THR A 449 -29.19 -25.89 14.59
C THR A 449 -29.47 -25.42 13.17
N SER A 450 -29.75 -26.34 12.23
CA SER A 450 -30.06 -26.01 10.84
C SER A 450 -31.30 -25.11 10.70
N GLN A 451 -32.41 -25.44 11.38
CA GLN A 451 -33.65 -24.65 11.33
C GLN A 451 -33.49 -23.27 11.98
N ALA A 452 -32.82 -23.19 13.13
CA ALA A 452 -32.53 -21.92 13.79
C ALA A 452 -31.66 -21.01 12.90
N ALA A 453 -30.63 -21.57 12.27
CA ALA A 453 -29.76 -20.85 11.35
C ALA A 453 -30.48 -20.40 10.08
N LYS A 454 -31.36 -21.22 9.50
CA LYS A 454 -32.22 -20.84 8.36
C LYS A 454 -33.12 -19.64 8.69
N SER A 455 -33.75 -19.62 9.87
CA SER A 455 -34.54 -18.46 10.33
C SER A 455 -33.69 -17.20 10.51
N LYS A 456 -32.47 -17.32 11.06
CA LYS A 456 -31.52 -16.20 11.16
C LYS A 456 -31.00 -15.73 9.81
N LEU A 457 -30.84 -16.64 8.84
CA LEU A 457 -30.38 -16.32 7.49
C LEU A 457 -31.42 -15.50 6.70
N VAL A 458 -32.72 -15.78 6.86
CA VAL A 458 -33.81 -14.95 6.31
C VAL A 458 -33.73 -13.51 6.84
N ARG A 459 -33.61 -13.34 8.17
CA ARG A 459 -33.44 -12.01 8.78
C ARG A 459 -32.15 -11.32 8.35
N ALA A 460 -31.05 -12.06 8.27
CA ALA A 460 -29.77 -11.53 7.82
C ALA A 460 -29.84 -11.02 6.37
N LEU A 461 -30.49 -11.77 5.48
CA LEU A 461 -30.74 -11.35 4.12
C LEU A 461 -31.62 -10.10 4.08
N ALA A 462 -32.74 -10.06 4.81
CA ALA A 462 -33.60 -8.86 4.90
C ALA A 462 -32.84 -7.60 5.37
N VAL A 463 -31.88 -7.75 6.27
CA VAL A 463 -30.98 -6.64 6.67
C VAL A 463 -30.09 -6.23 5.51
N ILE A 464 -29.55 -7.15 4.70
CA ILE A 464 -28.74 -6.78 3.54
C ILE A 464 -29.61 -6.18 2.42
N ASP A 465 -30.83 -6.68 2.20
CA ASP A 465 -31.82 -6.12 1.26
C ASP A 465 -32.16 -4.66 1.60
N LYS A 466 -32.35 -4.38 2.89
CA LYS A 466 -32.46 -3.02 3.45
C LYS A 466 -31.20 -2.20 3.12
N LEU A 467 -29.99 -2.76 3.25
CA LEU A 467 -28.75 -2.07 2.92
C LEU A 467 -28.52 -1.81 1.42
N ASN A 468 -29.12 -2.57 0.49
CA ASN A 468 -29.02 -2.27 -0.95
C ASN A 468 -29.55 -0.88 -1.32
N ILE A 469 -30.50 -0.32 -0.58
CA ILE A 469 -31.01 1.05 -0.81
C ILE A 469 -29.92 2.11 -0.54
N LEU A 470 -28.95 1.78 0.33
CA LEU A 470 -27.73 2.58 0.48
C LEU A 470 -26.81 2.43 -0.74
N TRP A 471 -26.73 1.26 -1.36
CA TRP A 471 -25.78 0.94 -2.44
C TRP A 471 -26.46 0.69 -3.81
N PRO A 472 -27.08 1.68 -4.47
CA PRO A 472 -27.55 1.56 -5.85
C PRO A 472 -26.35 1.68 -6.82
N GLY A 473 -25.52 0.64 -6.84
CA GLY A 473 -24.20 0.66 -7.46
C GLY A 473 -23.61 -0.74 -7.66
N LYS A 474 -24.29 -1.55 -8.48
CA LYS A 474 -24.03 -2.97 -8.85
C LYS A 474 -24.65 -4.04 -7.95
N ASP A 475 -25.20 -5.04 -8.64
CA ASP A 475 -25.60 -6.38 -8.22
C ASP A 475 -24.45 -7.29 -7.70
N GLY A 476 -23.43 -6.70 -7.08
CA GLY A 476 -22.14 -7.33 -6.83
C GLY A 476 -22.16 -8.35 -5.69
N LEU A 477 -22.32 -7.87 -4.45
CA LEU A 477 -22.00 -8.68 -3.27
C LEU A 477 -23.21 -9.41 -2.68
N GLU A 478 -24.31 -8.70 -2.42
CA GLU A 478 -25.53 -9.35 -1.93
C GLU A 478 -26.13 -10.26 -3.00
N ASN A 479 -26.33 -9.75 -4.22
CA ASN A 479 -26.87 -10.55 -5.31
C ASN A 479 -26.00 -11.80 -5.58
N LEU A 480 -24.68 -11.76 -5.35
CA LEU A 480 -23.83 -12.94 -5.34
C LEU A 480 -24.04 -13.84 -4.12
N LEU A 481 -24.09 -13.32 -2.90
CA LEU A 481 -24.36 -14.10 -1.67
C LEU A 481 -25.71 -14.81 -1.75
N ARG A 482 -26.79 -14.09 -2.07
CA ARG A 482 -28.15 -14.59 -2.28
C ARG A 482 -28.18 -15.65 -3.39
N LYS A 483 -27.59 -15.36 -4.55
CA LYS A 483 -27.47 -16.33 -5.67
C LYS A 483 -26.68 -17.57 -5.27
N ARG A 484 -25.59 -17.43 -4.49
CA ARG A 484 -24.80 -18.57 -4.00
C ARG A 484 -25.60 -19.42 -3.02
N ILE A 485 -26.30 -18.81 -2.06
CA ILE A 485 -27.21 -19.50 -1.14
C ILE A 485 -28.29 -20.26 -1.91
N LEU A 486 -29.03 -19.58 -2.81
CA LEU A 486 -30.08 -20.17 -3.65
C LEU A 486 -29.56 -21.29 -4.58
N SER A 487 -28.31 -21.20 -5.04
CA SER A 487 -27.65 -22.23 -5.87
C SER A 487 -26.97 -23.36 -5.07
N SER A 488 -26.96 -23.28 -3.73
CA SER A 488 -26.26 -24.23 -2.88
C SER A 488 -27.11 -25.49 -2.60
N ARG A 489 -26.44 -26.57 -2.18
CA ARG A 489 -27.12 -27.81 -1.76
C ARG A 489 -28.22 -27.56 -0.69
N LEU A 490 -28.04 -26.55 0.16
CA LEU A 490 -29.01 -26.15 1.17
C LEU A 490 -30.42 -25.90 0.61
N CYS A 491 -30.53 -25.23 -0.54
CA CYS A 491 -31.80 -24.93 -1.20
C CYS A 491 -32.26 -26.03 -2.17
N ALA A 492 -31.37 -26.94 -2.57
CA ALA A 492 -31.74 -28.14 -3.33
C ALA A 492 -32.32 -29.25 -2.42
N GLU A 493 -31.87 -29.31 -1.17
CA GLU A 493 -32.30 -30.29 -0.16
C GLU A 493 -33.49 -29.79 0.68
N ASP A 494 -33.79 -28.49 0.66
CA ASP A 494 -34.93 -27.86 1.34
C ASP A 494 -35.69 -26.89 0.40
N PRO A 495 -36.69 -27.40 -0.37
CA PRO A 495 -37.45 -26.59 -1.31
C PRO A 495 -38.34 -25.52 -0.65
N GLU A 496 -38.84 -25.78 0.56
CA GLU A 496 -39.69 -24.85 1.32
C GLU A 496 -38.88 -23.62 1.75
N PHE A 497 -37.67 -23.85 2.25
CA PHE A 497 -36.71 -22.76 2.52
C PHE A 497 -36.31 -22.00 1.25
N ALA A 498 -36.14 -22.71 0.12
CA ALA A 498 -35.84 -22.06 -1.16
C ALA A 498 -37.01 -21.22 -1.71
N GLU A 499 -38.26 -21.58 -1.41
CA GLU A 499 -39.46 -20.80 -1.76
C GLU A 499 -39.65 -19.60 -0.83
N LEU A 500 -39.35 -19.74 0.47
CA LEU A 500 -39.32 -18.64 1.43
C LEU A 500 -38.34 -17.53 1.02
N LEU A 501 -37.11 -17.89 0.62
CA LEU A 501 -36.11 -16.91 0.14
C LEU A 501 -36.52 -16.23 -1.17
N LYS A 502 -37.24 -16.92 -2.07
CA LYS A 502 -37.72 -16.34 -3.33
C LYS A 502 -38.93 -15.43 -3.13
N SER A 503 -39.85 -15.79 -2.23
CA SER A 503 -41.02 -14.96 -1.94
C SER A 503 -40.62 -13.67 -1.23
N GLN A 504 -39.67 -13.71 -0.30
CA GLN A 504 -39.04 -12.53 0.28
C GLN A 504 -38.46 -11.61 -0.81
N GLN A 505 -37.63 -12.15 -1.71
CA GLN A 505 -37.03 -11.38 -2.81
C GLN A 505 -38.08 -10.74 -3.74
N MET A 506 -39.20 -11.42 -4.01
CA MET A 506 -40.30 -10.84 -4.81
C MET A 506 -40.99 -9.67 -4.09
N ILE A 507 -41.15 -9.74 -2.77
CA ILE A 507 -41.73 -8.66 -1.95
C ILE A 507 -40.80 -7.44 -1.96
N GLU A 508 -39.50 -7.62 -1.74
CA GLU A 508 -38.51 -6.54 -1.74
C GLU A 508 -38.35 -5.89 -3.12
N ASN A 509 -38.29 -6.68 -4.20
CA ASN A 509 -38.31 -6.16 -5.57
C ASN A 509 -39.57 -5.33 -5.87
N SER A 510 -40.73 -5.72 -5.31
CA SER A 510 -41.97 -4.94 -5.48
C SER A 510 -41.91 -3.60 -4.74
N LEU A 511 -41.34 -3.57 -3.53
CA LEU A 511 -41.15 -2.35 -2.74
C LEU A 511 -40.15 -1.38 -3.39
N GLN A 512 -39.06 -1.89 -3.97
CA GLN A 512 -38.12 -1.08 -4.75
C GLN A 512 -38.77 -0.48 -6.00
N SER A 513 -39.65 -1.23 -6.68
CA SER A 513 -40.37 -0.74 -7.87
C SER A 513 -41.40 0.37 -7.62
N THR A 514 -41.74 0.63 -6.35
CA THR A 514 -42.66 1.70 -5.94
C THR A 514 -41.98 3.02 -5.55
N MET A 515 -40.65 3.11 -5.61
CA MET A 515 -39.92 4.37 -5.38
C MET A 515 -39.88 5.22 -6.65
N PRO A 516 -40.02 6.56 -6.57
CA PRO A 516 -40.07 7.42 -7.76
C PRO A 516 -38.70 7.57 -8.43
N GLU A 517 -38.61 7.23 -9.72
CA GLU A 517 -37.45 7.55 -10.56
C GLU A 517 -37.43 9.05 -10.89
N ILE A 518 -36.36 9.75 -10.48
CA ILE A 518 -36.11 11.15 -10.85
C ILE A 518 -35.59 11.18 -12.29
N THR A 519 -36.36 11.76 -13.22
CA THR A 519 -35.91 12.00 -14.61
C THR A 519 -36.13 13.46 -15.01
N ASN A 520 -35.04 14.14 -15.37
CA ASN A 520 -35.04 15.56 -15.74
C ASN A 520 -35.41 15.79 -17.22
N LYS A 521 -36.43 16.62 -17.46
CA LYS A 521 -36.70 17.33 -18.72
C LYS A 521 -37.39 18.66 -18.42
N ASP A 522 -36.74 19.78 -18.75
CA ASP A 522 -37.16 20.61 -19.89
C ASP A 522 -36.21 21.80 -20.07
N ASN A 523 -35.92 22.14 -21.32
CA ASN A 523 -35.33 23.43 -21.69
C ASN A 523 -35.85 23.80 -23.09
N PRO A 524 -36.49 24.96 -23.30
CA PRO A 524 -37.10 25.29 -24.58
C PRO A 524 -36.10 25.98 -25.52
N GLU A 525 -35.86 25.40 -26.70
CA GLU A 525 -35.19 26.12 -27.80
C GLU A 525 -36.17 26.75 -28.77
N GLY A 526 -35.84 27.96 -29.21
CA GLY A 526 -36.41 28.54 -30.42
C GLY A 526 -36.25 30.06 -30.52
N VAL A 527 -35.18 30.54 -31.17
CA VAL A 527 -35.25 31.38 -32.39
C VAL A 527 -33.86 31.92 -32.83
N SER A 528 -33.54 31.64 -34.10
CA SER A 528 -32.60 32.28 -35.05
C SER A 528 -31.18 32.73 -34.65
N THR A 529 -30.24 32.16 -35.39
CA THR A 529 -28.88 32.65 -35.74
C THR A 529 -28.80 34.11 -36.20
N THR A 530 -27.76 34.86 -35.79
CA THR A 530 -26.83 35.60 -36.68
C THR A 530 -25.63 36.22 -35.92
N ASN A 531 -24.48 36.28 -36.61
CA ASN A 531 -23.32 37.18 -36.43
C ASN A 531 -22.16 36.80 -35.47
N GLU A 532 -21.00 37.29 -35.93
CA GLU A 532 -19.58 37.08 -35.62
C GLU A 532 -19.08 37.39 -34.18
N PRO A 533 -17.81 37.05 -33.85
CA PRO A 533 -17.33 36.99 -32.46
C PRO A 533 -16.95 38.38 -31.92
N ASP A 534 -17.38 38.68 -30.69
CA ASP A 534 -17.04 39.94 -30.01
C ASP A 534 -16.30 39.72 -28.67
N GLN A 535 -15.40 40.65 -28.35
CA GLN A 535 -14.37 40.54 -27.32
C GLN A 535 -14.81 41.11 -25.97
N THR A 536 -15.69 40.44 -25.22
CA THR A 536 -15.96 40.85 -23.82
C THR A 536 -16.37 39.70 -22.90
N LEU A 537 -15.43 39.26 -22.05
CA LEU A 537 -15.72 38.54 -20.80
C LEU A 537 -14.72 38.95 -19.69
N LYS A 538 -14.79 40.23 -19.32
CA LYS A 538 -14.45 40.71 -17.97
C LYS A 538 -15.72 41.30 -17.37
N ASN A 539 -15.89 41.14 -16.05
CA ASN A 539 -17.03 41.58 -15.22
C ASN A 539 -18.24 40.62 -15.20
N HIS A 540 -18.24 39.71 -14.24
CA HIS A 540 -19.44 39.47 -13.43
C HIS A 540 -19.15 39.91 -12.00
N ARG A 541 -19.98 40.82 -11.48
CA ARG A 541 -19.94 41.29 -10.10
C ARG A 541 -20.74 40.34 -9.21
N LEU A 542 -20.38 40.30 -7.93
CA LEU A 542 -21.22 39.79 -6.84
C LEU A 542 -22.64 40.40 -6.92
N PRO A 543 -23.71 39.67 -6.54
CA PRO A 543 -25.05 40.23 -6.46
C PRO A 543 -25.11 41.35 -5.42
N GLU A 544 -25.69 42.50 -5.78
CA GLU A 544 -25.87 43.61 -4.84
C GLU A 544 -26.95 43.26 -3.79
N LYS A 545 -26.64 43.52 -2.52
CA LYS A 545 -27.59 43.33 -1.40
C LYS A 545 -28.84 44.17 -1.61
N LYS A 546 -30.02 43.54 -1.52
CA LYS A 546 -31.23 44.25 -1.10
C LYS A 546 -31.24 44.35 0.41
N GLU A 547 -31.44 45.55 0.92
CA GLU A 547 -31.79 45.78 2.31
C GLU A 547 -33.30 45.56 2.47
N GLU A 548 -33.69 44.58 3.28
CA GLU A 548 -35.03 44.49 3.86
C GLU A 548 -34.90 44.40 5.38
N GLU A 549 -35.53 45.34 6.09
CA GLU A 549 -35.60 45.36 7.55
C GLU A 549 -36.52 44.23 8.02
N HIS A 550 -36.02 43.28 8.81
CA HIS A 550 -36.89 42.37 9.56
C HIS A 550 -36.38 42.04 10.97
N GLU A 551 -37.36 41.86 11.85
CA GLU A 551 -37.30 41.96 13.31
C GLU A 551 -36.43 40.91 14.04
N SER A 552 -36.00 41.27 15.24
CA SER A 552 -35.08 40.51 16.10
C SER A 552 -35.71 39.28 16.78
N THR A 553 -36.04 38.22 16.03
CA THR A 553 -36.63 36.99 16.62
C THR A 553 -36.12 35.64 16.04
N THR A 554 -34.94 35.59 15.40
CA THR A 554 -34.46 34.38 14.68
C THR A 554 -33.40 33.52 15.37
N PHE A 555 -32.64 34.01 16.36
CA PHE A 555 -31.46 33.29 16.90
C PHE A 555 -31.75 32.09 17.81
N THR A 556 -32.99 31.90 18.28
CA THR A 556 -33.39 30.68 19.01
C THR A 556 -33.67 29.49 18.09
N LYS A 557 -33.75 29.66 16.76
CA LYS A 557 -33.89 28.54 15.82
C LYS A 557 -32.62 27.70 15.65
N ASP A 558 -31.45 28.26 15.99
CA ASP A 558 -30.15 27.63 15.75
C ASP A 558 -29.79 26.47 16.71
N TYR A 559 -30.58 26.26 17.77
CA TYR A 559 -30.51 25.09 18.64
C TYR A 559 -31.75 24.17 18.51
N ASN A 560 -32.95 24.75 18.35
CA ASN A 560 -34.23 24.02 18.20
C ASN A 560 -34.30 23.06 16.99
N TRP A 561 -33.40 23.16 16.01
CA TRP A 561 -33.46 22.33 14.81
C TRP A 561 -33.10 20.87 15.05
N LEU A 562 -32.26 20.56 16.05
CA LEU A 562 -32.02 19.16 16.42
C LEU A 562 -33.32 18.53 16.92
N ASP A 563 -34.14 19.22 17.72
CA ASP A 563 -35.36 18.66 18.30
C ASP A 563 -36.42 18.30 17.23
N GLN A 564 -36.27 18.75 15.98
CA GLN A 564 -37.09 18.33 14.84
C GLN A 564 -36.61 17.07 14.09
N PHE A 565 -35.31 16.74 14.10
CA PHE A 565 -34.78 15.46 13.57
C PHE A 565 -35.40 14.22 14.26
N TYR A 566 -36.06 14.47 15.40
CA TYR A 566 -36.15 13.57 16.55
C TYR A 566 -37.61 13.15 16.87
N LEU A 567 -38.57 13.79 16.22
CA LEU A 567 -39.97 13.38 16.23
C LEU A 567 -40.18 12.13 15.34
N PRO A 568 -41.01 11.15 15.75
CA PRO A 568 -41.37 10.03 14.89
C PRO A 568 -42.13 10.51 13.64
N SER A 569 -41.77 9.99 12.46
CA SER A 569 -42.42 10.29 11.18
C SER A 569 -43.93 10.02 11.24
N GLN A 570 -44.75 11.07 11.15
CA GLN A 570 -46.22 10.94 11.13
C GLN A 570 -46.75 10.65 9.72
N GLN A 571 -46.47 9.46 9.17
CA GLN A 571 -47.32 8.90 8.10
C GLN A 571 -47.15 7.38 7.96
N PRO A 572 -48.25 6.59 7.99
CA PRO A 572 -48.25 5.25 7.41
C PRO A 572 -48.42 5.34 5.88
N PRO A 573 -47.89 4.39 5.10
CA PRO A 573 -48.14 4.35 3.66
C PRO A 573 -49.60 3.99 3.41
N ASN A 574 -50.31 4.81 2.64
CA ASN A 574 -51.72 4.57 2.30
C ASN A 574 -51.95 4.70 0.79
N GLU A 575 -52.92 3.93 0.29
CA GLU A 575 -53.04 3.54 -1.11
C GLU A 575 -53.75 4.56 -2.02
N ASN A 576 -53.48 4.42 -3.33
CA ASN A 576 -54.30 4.81 -4.50
C ASN A 576 -54.17 6.23 -5.13
N ASN A 577 -54.04 6.20 -6.48
CA ASN A 577 -54.36 7.22 -7.51
C ASN A 577 -53.27 8.19 -8.02
N TYR A 578 -53.08 8.42 -9.34
CA TYR A 578 -53.35 7.65 -10.59
C TYR A 578 -52.64 8.36 -11.81
N PHE A 579 -51.78 7.68 -12.61
CA PHE A 579 -51.57 7.80 -14.09
C PHE A 579 -50.99 9.10 -14.76
N MET A 580 -49.81 9.11 -15.46
CA MET A 580 -49.42 8.69 -16.86
C MET A 580 -49.39 9.84 -17.93
N PRO A 581 -48.66 9.76 -19.10
CA PRO A 581 -47.41 9.04 -19.48
C PRO A 581 -46.43 9.78 -20.47
N ASN A 582 -45.30 9.12 -20.85
CA ASN A 582 -44.55 9.12 -22.15
C ASN A 582 -43.25 9.96 -22.45
N SER A 583 -42.10 9.27 -22.33
CA SER A 583 -41.21 8.80 -23.45
C SER A 583 -39.95 9.56 -23.96
N ALA A 584 -38.92 8.73 -24.30
CA ALA A 584 -37.71 8.90 -25.15
C ALA A 584 -36.72 10.06 -24.85
N ILE A 585 -35.44 9.89 -24.44
CA ILE A 585 -34.25 9.07 -24.83
C ILE A 585 -33.24 9.82 -25.74
N ARG A 586 -32.02 10.05 -25.21
CA ARG A 586 -30.71 9.71 -25.84
C ARG A 586 -29.54 9.92 -24.87
N ASN A 587 -28.78 8.85 -24.58
CA ASN A 587 -27.47 8.95 -23.93
C ASN A 587 -26.38 9.29 -24.95
N ASN A 588 -25.48 10.21 -24.60
CA ASN A 588 -24.23 10.45 -25.33
C ASN A 588 -23.03 10.24 -24.40
N GLY A 589 -22.16 9.29 -24.75
CA GLY A 589 -20.72 9.56 -24.77
C GLY A 589 -19.95 9.77 -23.46
N MET A 590 -20.20 9.02 -22.39
CA MET A 590 -19.10 8.62 -21.49
C MET A 590 -19.19 7.13 -21.18
N GLN A 591 -18.31 6.33 -21.80
CA GLN A 591 -18.07 4.96 -21.35
C GLN A 591 -17.26 5.02 -20.06
N GLN A 592 -17.95 5.05 -18.92
CA GLN A 592 -17.36 4.62 -17.66
C GLN A 592 -16.80 3.21 -17.88
N HIS A 593 -15.49 3.04 -17.68
CA HIS A 593 -14.88 1.72 -17.73
C HIS A 593 -15.53 0.86 -16.64
N LEU A 594 -16.21 -0.21 -17.08
CA LEU A 594 -16.81 -1.20 -16.20
C LEU A 594 -15.72 -1.83 -15.32
N ILE A 595 -15.67 -1.41 -14.05
CA ILE A 595 -14.83 -2.03 -13.02
C ILE A 595 -15.16 -3.53 -12.99
N ASP A 596 -14.14 -4.36 -13.18
CA ASP A 596 -14.28 -5.81 -13.28
C ASP A 596 -14.75 -6.46 -11.97
N MET A 597 -15.50 -7.55 -12.06
CA MET A 597 -16.25 -8.17 -10.95
C MET A 597 -15.39 -9.11 -10.08
N ASN A 598 -14.21 -8.64 -9.65
CA ASN A 598 -13.18 -9.46 -8.99
C ASN A 598 -12.90 -9.13 -7.51
N ASP A 599 -13.66 -8.22 -6.88
CA ASP A 599 -13.57 -7.84 -5.46
C ASP A 599 -14.10 -8.93 -4.50
N LEU A 600 -13.42 -10.07 -4.49
CA LEU A 600 -13.85 -11.32 -3.84
C LEU A 600 -12.94 -11.77 -2.69
N TYR A 601 -12.06 -10.88 -2.22
CA TYR A 601 -11.15 -11.18 -1.12
C TYR A 601 -11.87 -11.43 0.21
N SER A 602 -13.03 -10.81 0.47
CA SER A 602 -13.87 -11.16 1.61
C SER A 602 -14.42 -12.58 1.45
N ILE A 603 -15.26 -12.83 0.43
CA ILE A 603 -15.94 -14.12 0.19
C ILE A 603 -15.00 -15.33 0.16
N ARG A 604 -13.81 -15.23 -0.47
CA ARG A 604 -12.86 -16.35 -0.54
C ARG A 604 -12.37 -16.82 0.83
N GLN A 605 -12.24 -15.91 1.80
CA GLN A 605 -11.85 -16.29 3.16
C GLN A 605 -12.85 -17.26 3.81
N PHE A 606 -14.11 -17.32 3.32
CA PHE A 606 -15.20 -18.13 3.89
C PHE A 606 -15.48 -19.42 3.09
N GLY A 607 -14.57 -19.84 2.20
CA GLY A 607 -14.68 -21.13 1.50
C GLY A 607 -15.67 -21.17 0.33
N PHE A 608 -16.16 -20.01 -0.12
CA PHE A 608 -17.00 -19.90 -1.31
C PHE A 608 -16.14 -19.71 -2.55
N ASN A 609 -15.86 -20.80 -3.27
CA ASN A 609 -15.18 -20.72 -4.56
C ASN A 609 -16.07 -20.05 -5.61
N THR A 610 -15.54 -19.02 -6.28
CA THR A 610 -16.19 -18.39 -7.44
C THR A 610 -15.95 -19.16 -8.73
N THR A 611 -16.21 -20.47 -8.70
CA THR A 611 -16.29 -21.31 -9.89
C THR A 611 -17.75 -21.44 -10.31
N SER A 612 -18.12 -20.73 -11.37
CA SER A 612 -19.35 -20.98 -12.12
C SER A 612 -19.12 -20.60 -13.58
N HIS A 613 -18.71 -21.58 -14.38
CA HIS A 613 -18.82 -21.49 -15.84
C HIS A 613 -20.28 -21.16 -16.21
N ASN A 614 -20.49 -20.21 -17.13
CA ASN A 614 -21.78 -20.03 -17.78
C ASN A 614 -21.56 -19.80 -19.28
N PRO A 615 -21.85 -20.78 -20.16
CA PRO A 615 -21.47 -20.76 -21.57
C PRO A 615 -22.50 -20.04 -22.45
N MET A 616 -22.85 -18.79 -22.11
CA MET A 616 -23.95 -18.03 -22.72
C MET A 616 -23.57 -16.56 -23.03
N PHE A 617 -22.50 -16.36 -23.79
CA PHE A 617 -22.30 -15.15 -24.62
C PHE A 617 -21.45 -15.48 -25.85
N SER A 618 -21.98 -16.38 -26.69
CA SER A 618 -21.40 -16.73 -27.99
C SER A 618 -22.43 -16.65 -29.12
N GLN A 619 -22.92 -15.44 -29.42
CA GLN A 619 -23.55 -15.13 -30.72
C GLN A 619 -23.83 -13.63 -30.92
N ALA A 620 -23.32 -13.12 -32.07
CA ALA A 620 -23.81 -11.94 -32.80
C ALA A 620 -23.61 -10.55 -32.13
N GLN A 621 -23.39 -9.43 -32.84
CA GLN A 621 -23.45 -9.13 -34.29
C GLN A 621 -22.23 -8.30 -34.78
N SER A 622 -22.13 -8.17 -36.11
CA SER A 622 -21.01 -7.59 -36.85
C SER A 622 -21.25 -6.15 -37.36
N LEU A 623 -20.22 -5.28 -37.23
CA LEU A 623 -19.91 -4.13 -38.13
C LEU A 623 -20.95 -2.96 -38.15
N PRO A 624 -20.63 -1.74 -38.66
CA PRO A 624 -19.55 -1.41 -39.58
C PRO A 624 -18.55 -0.29 -39.18
N SER A 625 -17.42 -0.36 -39.86
CA SER A 625 -16.37 0.67 -40.00
C SER A 625 -16.89 1.99 -40.58
N PHE A 626 -16.34 3.12 -40.10
CA PHE A 626 -16.32 4.39 -40.85
C PHE A 626 -14.88 4.92 -40.98
N ASN A 627 -14.57 5.40 -42.18
CA ASN A 627 -13.25 5.86 -42.62
C ASN A 627 -13.15 7.40 -42.59
N ASN A 628 -11.91 7.86 -42.50
CA ASN A 628 -11.38 9.08 -43.14
C ASN A 628 -11.84 10.49 -42.67
N ALA A 629 -10.89 11.14 -42.00
CA ALA A 629 -10.06 12.21 -42.59
C ALA A 629 -10.37 13.69 -42.30
N ASN A 630 -9.28 14.46 -42.44
CA ASN A 630 -9.15 15.91 -42.54
C ASN A 630 -9.30 16.75 -41.26
N MET A 631 -8.15 17.03 -40.64
CA MET A 631 -7.57 18.39 -40.75
C MET A 631 -6.03 18.36 -40.71
N GLN A 632 -5.41 18.63 -41.86
CA GLN A 632 -4.16 19.43 -41.92
C GLN A 632 -4.56 20.90 -41.57
N ILE A 633 -3.72 21.90 -41.28
CA ILE A 633 -2.47 22.36 -41.92
C ILE A 633 -1.60 23.12 -40.82
N PRO A 634 -0.55 23.96 -41.06
CA PRO A 634 0.88 23.59 -40.86
C PRO A 634 1.80 24.61 -40.11
N PHE A 635 3.13 24.35 -40.20
CA PHE A 635 4.29 25.29 -40.15
C PHE A 635 4.66 25.90 -38.79
N ASP A 636 5.90 26.28 -38.49
CA ASP A 636 7.28 25.95 -38.87
C ASP A 636 8.14 27.01 -38.14
N ALA A 637 9.22 26.65 -37.44
CA ALA A 637 10.25 27.61 -37.02
C ALA A 637 11.54 26.91 -36.54
N THR A 638 12.51 26.74 -37.43
CA THR A 638 13.90 26.42 -37.08
C THR A 638 14.74 27.69 -36.84
N SER A 639 15.94 27.51 -36.25
CA SER A 639 17.00 28.53 -36.04
C SER A 639 16.84 29.37 -34.73
N ASN A 640 17.88 29.83 -34.03
CA ASN A 640 19.33 29.82 -34.29
C ASN A 640 20.18 29.99 -32.98
N VAL A 641 21.26 29.20 -32.85
CA VAL A 641 22.68 29.65 -32.65
C VAL A 641 23.14 30.44 -31.39
N GLN A 642 24.00 29.74 -30.61
CA GLN A 642 25.28 30.15 -29.95
C GLN A 642 25.37 31.08 -28.70
N ASN A 643 26.35 30.70 -27.84
CA ASN A 643 27.04 31.45 -26.78
C ASN A 643 26.18 31.83 -25.56
N ILE A 644 26.69 31.88 -24.32
CA ILE A 644 27.97 32.42 -23.84
C ILE A 644 28.63 31.52 -22.78
N SER A 645 29.96 31.37 -22.87
CA SER A 645 30.82 30.82 -21.82
C SER A 645 31.68 31.93 -21.19
N ALA A 646 31.33 32.41 -20.00
CA ALA A 646 32.24 33.11 -19.07
C ALA A 646 31.53 33.42 -17.74
N PHE A 647 32.01 32.88 -16.63
CA PHE A 647 32.57 33.69 -15.53
C PHE A 647 33.32 32.75 -14.57
N ASN A 648 34.42 33.26 -14.02
CA ASN A 648 35.43 32.48 -13.31
C ASN A 648 35.95 33.31 -12.12
N GLN A 649 36.47 32.61 -11.10
CA GLN A 649 37.30 33.12 -9.99
C GLN A 649 36.64 33.91 -8.83
N ASN A 650 37.09 33.52 -7.62
CA ASN A 650 37.16 34.28 -6.35
C ASN A 650 35.81 34.73 -5.73
N THR A 651 35.57 34.60 -4.43
CA THR A 651 36.48 34.85 -3.29
C THR A 651 36.37 33.81 -2.16
N GLY A 652 37.48 33.60 -1.44
CA GLY A 652 37.46 32.94 -0.14
C GLY A 652 37.73 33.94 0.98
N PHE A 653 37.20 33.68 2.18
CA PHE A 653 37.67 34.24 3.45
C PHE A 653 37.58 33.16 4.56
N PRO A 654 38.41 33.22 5.62
CA PRO A 654 38.74 32.03 6.42
C PRO A 654 38.15 32.02 7.85
N LEU A 655 38.18 30.82 8.43
CA LEU A 655 38.39 30.49 9.85
C LEU A 655 37.85 31.43 10.95
N HIS A 656 37.05 30.86 11.85
CA HIS A 656 37.42 30.93 13.27
C HIS A 656 37.03 29.69 14.06
N ASN A 657 38.02 29.09 14.73
CA ASN A 657 37.82 28.11 15.79
C ASN A 657 37.30 28.80 17.06
N SER A 658 36.38 28.13 17.76
CA SER A 658 36.16 28.33 19.20
C SER A 658 35.89 26.99 19.88
N ASN A 659 36.97 26.28 20.23
CA ASN A 659 36.91 25.18 21.20
C ASN A 659 36.58 25.75 22.58
N MET A 660 35.66 25.12 23.30
CA MET A 660 35.79 24.88 24.74
C MET A 660 35.14 23.54 25.11
N PRO A 661 35.78 22.69 25.93
CA PRO A 661 35.30 21.34 26.26
C PRO A 661 34.64 21.29 27.64
N PHE A 662 33.82 20.28 27.92
CA PHE A 662 33.74 19.68 29.26
C PHE A 662 33.37 18.19 29.20
N SER A 663 34.17 17.37 29.86
CA SER A 663 33.90 15.97 30.18
C SER A 663 33.13 15.85 31.50
N TYR A 664 32.33 14.78 31.69
CA TYR A 664 32.47 13.83 32.82
C TYR A 664 31.33 12.77 32.78
N ALA A 665 31.70 11.50 32.92
CA ALA A 665 30.85 10.42 33.47
C ALA A 665 31.08 10.37 35.01
N PRO A 666 30.45 9.50 35.85
CA PRO A 666 29.46 8.44 35.61
C PRO A 666 28.13 8.79 36.35
N SER A 667 27.29 7.96 36.98
CA SER A 667 27.27 6.53 37.35
C SER A 667 25.83 6.07 37.70
N PHE A 668 25.57 4.77 37.64
CA PHE A 668 24.39 4.14 38.27
C PHE A 668 24.51 4.09 39.80
N GLY A 669 23.39 4.21 40.51
CA GLY A 669 23.27 3.95 41.95
C GLY A 669 21.81 3.93 42.40
N ASP A 670 21.37 2.82 43.00
CA ASP A 670 20.02 2.63 43.54
C ASP A 670 19.69 3.59 44.70
N GLN A 671 18.48 4.14 44.71
CA GLN A 671 17.65 4.23 45.92
C GLN A 671 16.17 4.02 45.60
N SER A 672 15.58 2.98 46.20
CA SER A 672 14.14 2.73 46.26
C SER A 672 13.53 3.28 47.57
N ILE A 673 12.19 3.14 47.73
CA ILE A 673 11.35 3.23 48.96
C ILE A 673 10.55 4.53 49.12
N VAL A 674 9.24 4.58 49.47
CA VAL A 674 8.02 3.69 49.43
C VAL A 674 6.80 4.60 49.79
N PHE A 675 5.57 4.05 49.78
CA PHE A 675 4.32 4.47 50.46
C PHE A 675 3.30 5.24 49.59
N ASN A 676 1.98 4.97 49.65
CA ASN A 676 1.18 3.80 50.10
C ASN A 676 -0.19 3.91 49.38
N SER A 677 -0.79 2.86 48.81
CA SER A 677 -1.59 1.79 49.46
C SER A 677 -2.78 2.28 50.31
N ASN A 678 -3.98 1.78 49.95
CA ASN A 678 -5.10 1.28 50.76
C ASN A 678 -6.45 1.58 50.05
N THR A 679 -7.45 0.69 50.05
CA THR A 679 -7.71 -0.37 51.03
C THR A 679 -8.28 -1.64 50.37
N GLU A 680 -7.84 -2.80 50.87
CA GLU A 680 -8.38 -4.13 50.56
C GLU A 680 -9.73 -4.40 51.25
N ALA A 681 -10.45 -5.45 50.80
CA ALA A 681 -11.15 -6.48 51.60
C ALA A 681 -12.27 -7.15 50.74
N ALA A 682 -12.50 -8.47 50.73
CA ALA A 682 -11.89 -9.56 51.51
C ALA A 682 -12.07 -10.97 50.87
N ILE A 683 -11.05 -11.83 51.03
CA ILE A 683 -11.13 -13.19 51.61
C ILE A 683 -11.91 -14.27 50.82
N ASN A 684 -11.23 -15.18 50.10
CA ASN A 684 -10.77 -16.55 50.52
C ASN A 684 -11.86 -17.65 50.41
N HIS A 685 -11.63 -18.96 50.19
CA HIS A 685 -10.45 -19.84 49.97
C HIS A 685 -10.82 -20.83 48.82
N LEU A 686 -9.90 -21.41 48.03
CA LEU A 686 -9.19 -22.66 48.38
C LEU A 686 -7.99 -22.98 47.46
N ASN A 687 -6.80 -22.80 48.02
CA ASN A 687 -5.58 -23.60 47.88
C ASN A 687 -5.60 -24.90 47.03
N LEU A 688 -4.78 -24.97 45.96
CA LEU A 688 -3.47 -25.69 45.91
C LEU A 688 -3.00 -25.96 44.47
N GLY A 689 -1.71 -25.72 44.16
CA GLY A 689 -1.10 -26.18 42.90
C GLY A 689 -0.01 -25.28 42.29
N THR A 690 1.08 -25.01 43.00
CA THR A 690 2.24 -24.25 42.48
C THR A 690 3.10 -25.06 41.49
N ILE A 691 3.31 -24.54 40.29
CA ILE A 691 4.44 -24.87 39.39
C ILE A 691 4.99 -23.52 38.84
N PRO A 692 6.32 -23.31 38.77
CA PRO A 692 6.90 -21.96 38.82
C PRO A 692 6.88 -21.21 37.48
N GLY A 693 6.95 -19.88 37.58
CA GLY A 693 6.77 -18.97 36.45
C GLY A 693 7.88 -19.01 35.39
N ARG A 694 7.47 -18.66 34.17
CA ARG A 694 8.34 -18.06 33.15
C ARG A 694 7.79 -16.66 32.85
N ASN A 695 8.66 -15.66 32.88
CA ASN A 695 8.36 -14.37 32.28
C ASN A 695 8.13 -14.62 30.78
N ILE A 696 6.96 -14.23 30.27
CA ILE A 696 6.72 -14.16 28.83
C ILE A 696 7.41 -12.89 28.35
N SER A 697 8.54 -13.05 27.65
CA SER A 697 9.21 -11.95 26.96
C SER A 697 8.33 -11.48 25.80
N THR A 698 8.30 -10.16 25.61
CA THR A 698 7.52 -9.48 24.56
C THR A 698 8.35 -9.19 23.30
N ASP A 699 9.46 -9.89 23.09
CA ASP A 699 10.32 -9.69 21.90
C ASP A 699 9.90 -10.55 20.70
N PRO A 700 9.81 -9.99 19.48
CA PRO A 700 9.62 -10.74 18.25
C PRO A 700 10.92 -11.50 17.87
N LEU A 701 10.95 -12.80 18.15
CA LEU A 701 12.16 -13.63 17.97
C LEU A 701 12.56 -13.85 16.50
N LEU A 702 13.87 -13.70 16.25
CA LEU A 702 14.54 -13.86 14.96
C LEU A 702 15.12 -15.28 14.76
N PHE A 703 14.97 -15.80 13.54
CA PHE A 703 15.71 -16.91 12.88
C PHE A 703 15.90 -18.29 13.59
N GLN A 704 15.46 -19.38 12.95
CA GLN A 704 16.34 -20.29 12.15
C GLN A 704 15.55 -21.45 11.48
N ASN A 705 16.17 -22.14 10.52
CA ASN A 705 15.59 -23.18 9.66
C ASN A 705 15.43 -24.55 10.34
N SER A 706 14.37 -25.29 9.95
CA SER A 706 14.42 -26.75 9.77
C SER A 706 13.33 -27.21 8.79
N GLU A 707 13.60 -28.28 8.04
CA GLU A 707 12.68 -28.90 7.08
C GLU A 707 11.90 -30.08 7.69
N GLY A 708 10.67 -30.28 7.21
CA GLY A 708 9.92 -31.53 7.33
C GLY A 708 8.89 -31.61 8.47
N ILE A 709 7.82 -32.38 8.23
CA ILE A 709 6.71 -32.70 9.16
C ILE A 709 5.74 -31.49 9.33
N THR A 710 4.42 -31.52 9.09
CA THR A 710 3.42 -32.60 8.89
C THR A 710 2.46 -32.34 7.72
N THR A 711 1.92 -33.42 7.14
CA THR A 711 0.58 -33.42 6.55
C THR A 711 -0.47 -33.63 7.65
N ASN A 712 -1.21 -32.60 8.04
CA ASN A 712 -2.44 -32.75 8.83
C ASN A 712 -3.37 -31.52 8.69
N SER A 713 -4.52 -31.71 8.06
CA SER A 713 -5.52 -30.66 7.85
C SER A 713 -6.27 -30.34 9.14
N PHE A 714 -6.13 -29.11 9.67
CA PHE A 714 -6.85 -28.72 10.89
C PHE A 714 -8.32 -28.31 10.62
N TRP A 715 -8.81 -28.32 9.39
CA TRP A 715 -10.03 -27.59 9.03
C TRP A 715 -11.24 -28.39 8.54
N GLY A 716 -11.08 -29.63 8.09
CA GLY A 716 -12.18 -30.44 7.51
C GLY A 716 -12.60 -30.01 6.10
N VAL A 717 -12.31 -28.78 5.70
CA VAL A 717 -12.07 -28.40 4.30
C VAL A 717 -10.67 -28.93 3.90
N PRO A 718 -10.45 -29.41 2.66
CA PRO A 718 -9.11 -29.79 2.20
C PRO A 718 -8.07 -28.68 2.39
N ASN A 719 -6.85 -29.07 2.76
CA ASN A 719 -5.69 -28.18 2.72
C ASN A 719 -5.12 -28.12 1.28
N ASP A 720 -5.87 -27.52 0.35
CA ASP A 720 -5.34 -26.89 -0.87
C ASP A 720 -5.26 -25.37 -0.71
N MET A 721 -4.76 -24.96 0.46
CA MET A 721 -3.67 -23.98 0.52
C MET A 721 -2.39 -24.70 0.94
N ASN A 722 -1.78 -25.37 -0.02
CA ASN A 722 -0.34 -25.60 -0.02
C ASN A 722 0.37 -24.23 0.00
N VAL A 723 1.62 -24.13 0.45
CA VAL A 723 2.39 -22.87 0.28
C VAL A 723 2.64 -22.60 -1.22
N GLU A 724 2.60 -23.66 -2.02
CA GLU A 724 2.51 -23.59 -3.49
C GLU A 724 1.21 -22.92 -3.99
N ASP A 725 0.13 -22.81 -3.20
CA ASP A 725 -1.15 -22.22 -3.65
C ASP A 725 -1.23 -20.70 -3.55
N TRP A 726 -0.40 -20.04 -2.73
CA TRP A 726 -0.22 -18.59 -2.83
C TRP A 726 0.64 -18.23 -4.04
N HIS A 727 1.57 -19.11 -4.42
CA HIS A 727 2.17 -19.11 -5.75
C HIS A 727 1.08 -19.36 -6.80
N HIS A 728 0.22 -20.37 -6.60
CA HIS A 728 -0.84 -20.77 -7.53
C HIS A 728 -1.97 -19.76 -7.65
N PHE A 729 -2.19 -18.82 -6.74
CA PHE A 729 -3.16 -17.74 -7.00
C PHE A 729 -2.59 -16.76 -8.04
N TYR A 730 -1.29 -16.47 -7.94
CA TYR A 730 -0.52 -15.79 -8.99
C TYR A 730 -0.43 -16.66 -10.28
N THR A 731 -0.38 -18.00 -10.14
CA THR A 731 -0.41 -18.97 -11.27
C THR A 731 -1.81 -19.35 -11.76
N GLN A 732 -2.89 -18.86 -11.14
CA GLN A 732 -4.27 -19.05 -11.60
C GLN A 732 -4.77 -17.84 -12.40
N ALA A 733 -4.21 -16.65 -12.19
CA ALA A 733 -4.09 -15.67 -13.27
C ALA A 733 -3.34 -16.29 -14.47
N LYS A 734 -2.29 -17.09 -14.23
CA LYS A 734 -1.65 -17.95 -15.25
C LYS A 734 -2.40 -19.22 -15.66
N ARG A 735 -3.63 -19.50 -15.19
CA ARG A 735 -4.42 -20.61 -15.77
C ARG A 735 -5.03 -20.26 -17.13
N PHE A 736 -5.06 -18.98 -17.48
CA PHE A 736 -5.38 -18.51 -18.83
C PHE A 736 -4.16 -17.98 -19.59
N THR A 737 -3.01 -17.79 -18.92
CA THR A 737 -1.80 -17.21 -19.52
C THR A 737 -0.63 -18.21 -19.44
N SER A 738 -0.07 -18.62 -20.58
CA SER A 738 0.85 -19.76 -20.62
C SER A 738 2.18 -19.51 -19.89
N GLU A 739 2.73 -20.57 -19.30
CA GLU A 739 4.08 -20.53 -18.74
C GLU A 739 5.16 -20.82 -19.79
N LEU A 740 6.33 -20.21 -19.58
CA LEU A 740 7.55 -20.50 -20.35
C LEU A 740 7.93 -21.96 -20.11
N SER A 741 7.92 -22.77 -21.17
CA SER A 741 8.35 -24.17 -21.08
C SER A 741 9.25 -24.59 -22.23
N ALA A 742 10.33 -25.29 -21.88
CA ALA A 742 11.25 -25.92 -22.80
C ALA A 742 10.59 -27.03 -23.62
N SER A 743 9.50 -27.64 -23.13
CA SER A 743 8.72 -28.65 -23.88
C SER A 743 8.05 -28.09 -25.15
N LYS A 744 7.84 -26.77 -25.20
CA LYS A 744 7.25 -26.06 -26.36
C LYS A 744 8.32 -25.44 -27.28
N LEU A 745 9.60 -25.70 -27.03
CA LEU A 745 10.72 -25.08 -27.73
C LEU A 745 10.68 -25.34 -29.23
N LYS A 746 10.57 -24.27 -30.03
CA LYS A 746 10.73 -24.32 -31.49
C LYS A 746 12.19 -24.05 -31.85
N VAL A 747 12.71 -24.75 -32.85
CA VAL A 747 14.09 -24.59 -33.31
C VAL A 747 14.12 -24.30 -34.81
N ARG A 748 14.62 -23.11 -35.18
CA ARG A 748 14.94 -22.69 -36.55
C ARG A 748 16.45 -22.47 -36.64
N LYS A 749 17.16 -23.39 -37.30
CA LYS A 749 18.61 -23.24 -37.52
C LYS A 749 18.89 -22.19 -38.59
N ALA A 750 20.07 -21.58 -38.55
CA ALA A 750 20.54 -20.65 -39.57
C ALA A 750 20.92 -21.39 -40.87
N ASP A 751 20.54 -20.82 -42.02
CA ASP A 751 20.86 -21.39 -43.35
C ASP A 751 22.37 -21.36 -43.66
N ALA A 752 23.09 -20.40 -43.06
CA ALA A 752 24.53 -20.26 -43.16
C ALA A 752 25.15 -19.96 -41.79
N LEU A 753 26.23 -20.66 -41.47
CA LEU A 753 27.00 -20.49 -40.24
C LEU A 753 28.11 -19.45 -40.43
N LYS A 754 28.30 -18.56 -39.46
CA LYS A 754 29.33 -17.50 -39.49
C LYS A 754 30.74 -18.11 -39.36
N PRO A 755 31.81 -17.47 -39.84
CA PRO A 755 33.17 -17.92 -39.54
C PRO A 755 33.47 -17.84 -38.03
N LEU A 756 34.17 -18.85 -37.50
CA LEU A 756 34.71 -18.80 -36.14
C LEU A 756 35.91 -17.84 -36.07
N ILE A 757 36.20 -17.38 -34.86
CA ILE A 757 37.27 -16.42 -34.56
C ILE A 757 38.28 -17.09 -33.64
N ALA A 758 39.57 -16.87 -33.87
CA ALA A 758 40.63 -17.44 -33.04
C ALA A 758 40.59 -16.83 -31.62
N ASN A 759 40.84 -17.65 -30.60
CA ASN A 759 40.71 -17.26 -29.19
C ASN A 759 41.44 -15.94 -28.84
N LYS A 760 42.69 -15.78 -29.32
CA LYS A 760 43.51 -14.56 -29.14
C LYS A 760 42.87 -13.26 -29.67
N ASP A 761 41.93 -13.35 -30.60
CA ASP A 761 41.28 -12.22 -31.27
C ASP A 761 39.87 -11.94 -30.70
N LEU A 762 39.46 -12.69 -29.67
CA LEU A 762 38.17 -12.50 -28.99
C LEU A 762 38.18 -11.25 -28.10
N VAL A 763 37.17 -10.40 -28.29
CA VAL A 763 36.93 -9.21 -27.46
C VAL A 763 35.53 -9.29 -26.86
N PHE A 764 35.43 -9.06 -25.56
CA PHE A 764 34.20 -9.19 -24.78
C PHE A 764 33.01 -8.47 -25.43
N GLY A 765 31.95 -9.22 -25.75
CA GLY A 765 30.66 -8.69 -26.22
C GLY A 765 30.65 -8.10 -27.64
N GLN A 766 31.70 -8.29 -28.46
CA GLN A 766 31.75 -7.73 -29.83
C GLN A 766 31.30 -8.69 -30.94
N LYS A 767 31.21 -9.98 -30.63
CA LYS A 767 30.94 -11.05 -31.59
C LYS A 767 29.90 -11.99 -31.00
N PHE A 768 28.97 -12.46 -31.83
CA PHE A 768 27.81 -13.23 -31.38
C PHE A 768 27.66 -14.51 -32.20
N THR A 769 27.12 -15.54 -31.57
CA THR A 769 26.93 -16.88 -32.16
C THR A 769 25.91 -16.89 -33.31
N ASP A 770 25.66 -18.05 -33.92
CA ASP A 770 24.77 -18.12 -35.09
C ASP A 770 23.29 -17.93 -34.71
N HIS A 771 22.90 -18.33 -33.50
CA HIS A 771 21.51 -18.33 -33.03
C HIS A 771 21.29 -17.42 -31.82
N MET A 772 20.03 -17.20 -31.48
CA MET A 772 19.55 -16.57 -30.24
C MET A 772 18.29 -17.29 -29.74
N VAL A 773 18.04 -17.20 -28.43
CA VAL A 773 16.75 -17.57 -27.84
C VAL A 773 15.85 -16.33 -27.82
N THR A 774 14.56 -16.50 -28.10
CA THR A 774 13.52 -15.49 -27.83
C THR A 774 12.25 -16.14 -27.27
N ALA A 775 11.61 -15.48 -26.30
CA ALA A 775 10.27 -15.82 -25.84
C ALA A 775 9.49 -14.52 -25.59
N LYS A 776 8.32 -14.39 -26.21
CA LYS A 776 7.42 -13.24 -25.99
C LYS A 776 6.53 -13.51 -24.77
N TRP A 777 6.10 -12.43 -24.12
CA TRP A 777 5.08 -12.45 -23.09
C TRP A 777 4.10 -11.29 -23.32
N SER A 778 2.82 -11.53 -23.05
CA SER A 778 1.81 -10.49 -22.91
C SER A 778 0.91 -10.79 -21.72
N GLU A 779 0.33 -9.76 -21.11
CA GLU A 779 -0.52 -9.90 -19.91
C GLU A 779 -1.76 -10.76 -20.17
N ASP A 780 -2.28 -10.75 -21.40
CA ASP A 780 -3.49 -11.48 -21.80
C ASP A 780 -3.26 -12.97 -22.15
N LYS A 781 -2.04 -13.35 -22.54
CA LYS A 781 -1.72 -14.71 -23.05
C LYS A 781 -0.55 -15.38 -22.33
N GLY A 782 0.28 -14.63 -21.62
CA GLY A 782 1.45 -15.14 -20.94
C GLY A 782 2.61 -15.40 -21.90
N TRP A 783 3.49 -16.31 -21.51
CA TRP A 783 4.67 -16.70 -22.28
C TRP A 783 4.27 -17.53 -23.51
N ASP A 784 4.62 -17.03 -24.70
CA ASP A 784 4.59 -17.84 -25.92
C ASP A 784 5.69 -18.92 -25.89
N SER A 785 5.61 -19.85 -26.83
CA SER A 785 6.60 -20.89 -27.06
C SER A 785 8.00 -20.27 -27.24
N PRO A 786 9.02 -20.68 -26.47
CA PRO A 786 10.37 -20.20 -26.70
C PRO A 786 10.87 -20.67 -28.06
N GLU A 787 11.65 -19.83 -28.73
CA GLU A 787 12.22 -20.11 -30.05
C GLU A 787 13.73 -19.93 -30.01
N ILE A 788 14.47 -20.98 -30.41
CA ILE A 788 15.87 -20.83 -30.86
C ILE A 788 15.79 -20.52 -32.36
N ARG A 789 16.26 -19.34 -32.74
CA ARG A 789 16.22 -18.84 -34.13
C ARG A 789 17.56 -18.20 -34.51
N PRO A 790 17.84 -17.95 -35.79
CA PRO A 790 19.07 -17.27 -36.21
C PRO A 790 19.19 -15.90 -35.52
N TYR A 791 20.41 -15.51 -35.17
CA TYR A 791 20.68 -14.20 -34.56
C TYR A 791 20.28 -13.08 -35.53
N GLU A 792 19.32 -12.25 -35.14
CA GLU A 792 18.75 -11.17 -35.96
C GLU A 792 18.40 -9.93 -35.12
N ASN A 793 18.19 -8.80 -35.80
CA ASN A 793 17.81 -7.55 -35.13
C ASN A 793 16.42 -7.68 -34.49
N LEU A 794 16.21 -7.01 -33.35
CA LEU A 794 14.88 -6.88 -32.76
C LEU A 794 14.08 -5.80 -33.52
N SER A 795 12.88 -6.15 -33.97
CA SER A 795 11.91 -5.21 -34.53
C SER A 795 10.94 -4.80 -33.43
N LEU A 796 11.03 -3.55 -32.98
CA LEU A 796 10.20 -2.96 -31.93
C LEU A 796 9.63 -1.63 -32.44
N ALA A 797 8.42 -1.26 -32.00
CA ALA A 797 7.88 0.05 -32.30
C ALA A 797 8.69 1.16 -31.60
N PRO A 798 8.82 2.37 -32.19
CA PRO A 798 9.48 3.50 -31.55
C PRO A 798 8.83 3.92 -30.21
N SER A 799 7.55 3.59 -30.02
CA SER A 799 6.76 3.77 -28.80
C SER A 799 7.01 2.70 -27.71
N ALA A 800 7.87 1.71 -27.94
CA ALA A 800 8.13 0.66 -26.96
C ALA A 800 8.73 1.22 -25.67
N VAL A 801 8.09 0.94 -24.52
CA VAL A 801 8.43 1.52 -23.20
C VAL A 801 9.90 1.35 -22.77
N VAL A 802 10.60 0.31 -23.26
CA VAL A 802 12.05 0.15 -23.04
C VAL A 802 12.88 1.35 -23.52
N PHE A 803 12.52 1.98 -24.64
CA PHE A 803 13.27 3.12 -25.20
C PHE A 803 13.08 4.41 -24.41
N HIS A 804 11.97 4.55 -23.69
CA HIS A 804 11.58 5.79 -23.01
C HIS A 804 11.89 5.75 -21.51
N TYR A 805 11.66 4.61 -20.86
CA TYR A 805 11.72 4.48 -19.40
C TYR A 805 12.72 3.44 -18.90
N GLY A 806 13.43 2.76 -19.80
CA GLY A 806 14.46 1.78 -19.43
C GLY A 806 13.90 0.59 -18.64
N ILE A 807 12.67 0.15 -18.96
CA ILE A 807 12.04 -1.05 -18.40
C ILE A 807 12.75 -2.29 -18.98
N GLU A 808 13.97 -2.53 -18.51
CA GLU A 808 14.84 -3.62 -18.94
C GLU A 808 15.74 -4.14 -17.81
N CYS A 809 15.94 -5.45 -17.80
CA CYS A 809 16.93 -6.11 -16.96
C CYS A 809 17.70 -7.18 -17.74
N PHE A 810 18.90 -7.52 -17.28
CA PHE A 810 19.75 -8.48 -17.96
C PHE A 810 20.56 -9.33 -16.99
N GLU A 811 20.99 -10.49 -17.47
CA GLU A 811 21.91 -11.37 -16.74
C GLU A 811 23.27 -11.53 -17.43
N GLY A 812 24.21 -12.11 -16.69
CA GLY A 812 25.56 -12.38 -17.15
C GLY A 812 26.12 -13.65 -16.54
N MET A 813 25.99 -14.74 -17.29
CA MET A 813 26.50 -16.08 -16.95
C MET A 813 27.46 -16.58 -18.04
N LYS A 814 28.12 -17.72 -17.82
CA LYS A 814 29.09 -18.30 -18.76
C LYS A 814 28.90 -19.81 -18.90
N ALA A 815 29.14 -20.31 -20.11
CA ALA A 815 29.32 -21.72 -20.40
C ALA A 815 30.81 -22.01 -20.69
N TYR A 816 31.28 -23.14 -20.18
CA TYR A 816 32.64 -23.64 -20.28
C TYR A 816 32.63 -25.04 -20.88
N LYS A 817 33.74 -25.50 -21.44
CA LYS A 817 33.96 -26.92 -21.75
C LYS A 817 35.01 -27.50 -20.80
N ASP A 818 34.73 -28.67 -20.24
CA ASP A 818 35.71 -29.42 -19.46
C ASP A 818 36.71 -30.16 -20.35
N LYS A 819 37.73 -30.75 -19.72
CA LYS A 819 38.77 -31.55 -20.38
C LYS A 819 38.25 -32.75 -21.19
N ASN A 820 37.00 -33.17 -20.98
CA ASN A 820 36.33 -34.25 -21.71
C ASN A 820 35.40 -33.71 -22.82
N GLY A 821 35.37 -32.39 -23.03
CA GLY A 821 34.49 -31.70 -23.96
C GLY A 821 33.07 -31.45 -23.44
N LYS A 822 32.73 -31.83 -22.21
CA LYS A 822 31.38 -31.61 -21.68
C LYS A 822 31.15 -30.13 -21.39
N ILE A 823 29.99 -29.62 -21.80
CA ILE A 823 29.60 -28.24 -21.55
C ILE A 823 29.07 -28.08 -20.11
N ARG A 824 29.53 -27.05 -19.42
CA ARG A 824 29.21 -26.75 -18.01
C ARG A 824 28.74 -25.31 -17.83
N LEU A 825 27.74 -25.11 -16.96
CA LEU A 825 27.25 -23.82 -16.49
C LEU A 825 27.64 -23.61 -15.02
N PHE A 826 28.07 -22.40 -14.68
CA PHE A 826 28.43 -22.04 -13.30
C PHE A 826 27.28 -21.35 -12.57
N ARG A 827 26.72 -22.02 -11.55
CA ARG A 827 25.59 -21.56 -10.71
C ARG A 827 24.46 -20.90 -11.52
N PRO A 828 23.91 -21.57 -12.55
CA PRO A 828 22.90 -20.98 -13.43
C PRO A 828 21.62 -20.61 -12.66
N ASP A 829 21.24 -21.43 -11.69
CA ASP A 829 20.19 -21.23 -10.69
C ASP A 829 20.24 -19.84 -10.03
N MET A 830 21.41 -19.45 -9.52
CA MET A 830 21.61 -18.15 -8.86
C MET A 830 21.43 -16.97 -9.81
N ASN A 831 21.74 -17.15 -11.10
CA ASN A 831 21.50 -16.13 -12.12
C ASN A 831 20.01 -16.03 -12.47
N MET A 832 19.29 -17.15 -12.60
CA MET A 832 17.83 -17.15 -12.81
C MET A 832 17.10 -16.49 -11.64
N ALA A 833 17.48 -16.83 -10.40
CA ALA A 833 16.90 -16.24 -9.19
C ALA A 833 17.13 -14.73 -9.10
N ARG A 834 18.30 -14.22 -9.51
CA ARG A 834 18.58 -12.78 -9.56
C ARG A 834 17.88 -12.09 -10.72
N MET A 835 17.66 -12.77 -11.86
CA MET A 835 16.86 -12.25 -12.95
C MET A 835 15.40 -12.05 -12.53
N ASN A 836 14.77 -13.04 -11.87
CA ASN A 836 13.40 -12.92 -11.36
C ASN A 836 13.23 -11.81 -10.28
N ARG A 837 14.24 -11.60 -9.41
CA ARG A 837 14.24 -10.43 -8.50
C ARG A 837 14.41 -9.10 -9.25
N SER A 838 15.09 -9.11 -10.40
CA SER A 838 15.29 -7.92 -11.22
C SER A 838 14.04 -7.58 -12.02
N THR A 839 13.32 -8.57 -12.57
CA THR A 839 12.04 -8.36 -13.27
C THR A 839 10.97 -7.87 -12.31
N GLU A 840 10.83 -8.50 -11.14
CA GLU A 840 9.94 -8.06 -10.05
C GLU A 840 10.16 -6.59 -9.66
N ARG A 841 11.44 -6.17 -9.53
CA ARG A 841 11.79 -4.79 -9.15
C ARG A 841 11.35 -3.73 -10.18
N ILE A 842 11.08 -4.10 -11.43
CA ILE A 842 10.59 -3.20 -12.49
C ILE A 842 9.27 -3.68 -13.12
N ALA A 843 8.49 -4.49 -12.38
CA ALA A 843 7.19 -5.01 -12.79
C ALA A 843 7.17 -5.70 -14.18
N LEU A 844 8.25 -6.41 -14.52
CA LEU A 844 8.32 -7.33 -15.67
C LEU A 844 7.95 -8.76 -15.23
N PRO A 845 7.46 -9.61 -16.15
CA PRO A 845 6.98 -10.96 -15.82
C PRO A 845 8.10 -11.87 -15.28
N GLN A 846 7.79 -12.63 -14.23
CA GLN A 846 8.65 -13.71 -13.74
C GLN A 846 8.45 -15.01 -14.57
N PHE A 847 9.48 -15.86 -14.58
CA PHE A 847 9.52 -17.11 -15.33
C PHE A 847 10.12 -18.25 -14.51
N ASN A 848 9.85 -19.50 -14.92
CA ASN A 848 10.51 -20.68 -14.32
C ASN A 848 11.97 -20.75 -14.78
N GLY A 849 12.90 -20.62 -13.81
CA GLY A 849 14.34 -20.61 -14.07
C GLY A 849 14.85 -21.91 -14.69
N ASP A 850 14.35 -23.06 -14.26
CA ASP A 850 14.80 -24.37 -14.76
C ASP A 850 14.36 -24.61 -16.20
N GLU A 851 13.17 -24.14 -16.58
CA GLU A 851 12.71 -24.17 -17.98
C GLU A 851 13.59 -23.28 -18.87
N LEU A 852 14.00 -22.10 -18.41
CA LEU A 852 14.95 -21.27 -19.16
C LEU A 852 16.35 -21.90 -19.23
N ILE A 853 16.83 -22.57 -18.16
CA ILE A 853 18.10 -23.30 -18.16
C ILE A 853 18.07 -24.46 -19.17
N LYS A 854 16.95 -25.18 -19.29
CA LYS A 854 16.77 -26.22 -20.32
C LYS A 854 16.81 -25.63 -21.74
N VAL A 855 16.11 -24.51 -21.99
CA VAL A 855 16.17 -23.81 -23.29
C VAL A 855 17.59 -23.31 -23.60
N ILE A 856 18.30 -22.74 -22.61
CA ILE A 856 19.71 -22.34 -22.74
C ILE A 856 20.60 -23.56 -23.03
N SER A 857 20.32 -24.73 -22.45
CA SER A 857 21.07 -25.96 -22.69
C SER A 857 20.92 -26.46 -24.13
N GLU A 858 19.70 -26.47 -24.68
CA GLU A 858 19.48 -26.80 -26.10
C GLU A 858 20.14 -25.78 -27.04
N TYR A 859 20.08 -24.49 -26.70
CA TYR A 859 20.79 -23.44 -27.41
C TYR A 859 22.32 -23.66 -27.41
N LEU A 860 22.90 -24.04 -26.26
CA LEU A 860 24.32 -24.35 -26.12
C LEU A 860 24.74 -25.60 -26.90
N LYS A 861 23.88 -26.61 -27.03
CA LYS A 861 24.12 -27.77 -27.91
C LYS A 861 24.16 -27.38 -29.38
N ILE A 862 23.27 -26.49 -29.81
CA ILE A 862 23.20 -26.03 -31.21
C ILE A 862 24.41 -25.15 -31.56
N ASP A 863 24.77 -24.21 -30.68
CA ASP A 863 25.90 -23.30 -30.87
C ASP A 863 27.21 -23.80 -30.21
N GLU A 864 27.34 -25.10 -29.91
CA GLU A 864 28.48 -25.69 -29.19
C GLU A 864 29.85 -25.29 -29.78
N ARG A 865 29.92 -25.18 -31.11
CA ARG A 865 31.13 -24.79 -31.86
C ARG A 865 31.70 -23.42 -31.46
N TRP A 866 30.89 -22.57 -30.81
CA TRP A 866 31.30 -21.26 -30.30
C TRP A 866 31.87 -21.28 -28.89
N ILE A 867 31.69 -22.37 -28.14
CA ILE A 867 32.22 -22.51 -26.79
C ILE A 867 33.70 -22.89 -26.91
N PRO A 868 34.65 -22.04 -26.49
CA PRO A 868 36.07 -22.33 -26.61
C PRO A 868 36.48 -23.52 -25.73
N ASN A 869 37.43 -24.32 -26.21
CA ASN A 869 37.98 -25.47 -25.49
C ASN A 869 39.24 -25.13 -24.66
N GLU A 870 39.59 -23.84 -24.55
CA GLU A 870 40.85 -23.38 -23.93
C GLU A 870 40.58 -22.77 -22.55
N ARG A 871 41.39 -23.11 -21.54
CA ARG A 871 41.26 -22.58 -20.18
C ARG A 871 41.49 -21.06 -20.18
N GLY A 872 40.61 -20.32 -19.51
CA GLY A 872 40.57 -18.86 -19.52
C GLY A 872 39.61 -18.27 -20.57
N TYR A 873 39.02 -19.12 -21.43
CA TYR A 873 38.03 -18.73 -22.43
C TYR A 873 36.67 -19.40 -22.16
N SER A 874 35.59 -18.75 -22.59
CA SER A 874 34.22 -19.18 -22.31
C SER A 874 33.23 -18.63 -23.33
N LEU A 875 32.03 -19.20 -23.39
CA LEU A 875 30.91 -18.54 -24.04
C LEU A 875 30.13 -17.73 -22.99
N TYR A 876 30.18 -16.41 -23.09
CA TYR A 876 29.37 -15.53 -22.24
C TYR A 876 27.93 -15.50 -22.75
N LEU A 877 26.98 -15.69 -21.83
CA LEU A 877 25.55 -15.69 -22.10
C LEU A 877 24.93 -14.44 -21.50
N ARG A 878 24.12 -13.76 -22.31
CA ARG A 878 23.35 -12.56 -21.97
C ARG A 878 21.86 -12.86 -22.11
N PRO A 879 21.20 -13.44 -21.09
CA PRO A 879 19.77 -13.33 -20.94
C PRO A 879 19.38 -11.86 -20.73
N THR A 880 18.27 -11.42 -21.30
CA THR A 880 17.77 -10.04 -21.19
C THR A 880 16.26 -10.06 -21.31
N MET A 881 15.59 -9.20 -20.56
CA MET A 881 14.15 -8.99 -20.66
C MET A 881 13.85 -7.50 -20.76
N ILE A 882 13.01 -7.14 -21.72
CA ILE A 882 12.62 -5.75 -22.02
C ILE A 882 11.09 -5.62 -22.06
N GLY A 883 10.55 -4.50 -21.61
CA GLY A 883 9.15 -4.12 -21.82
C GLY A 883 8.92 -3.66 -23.26
N THR A 884 7.97 -4.28 -23.96
CA THR A 884 7.71 -4.04 -25.39
C THR A 884 6.36 -3.40 -25.68
N GLN A 885 5.61 -3.01 -24.64
CA GLN A 885 4.32 -2.32 -24.79
C GLN A 885 4.49 -1.01 -25.58
N GLU A 886 3.62 -0.79 -26.57
CA GLU A 886 3.62 0.41 -27.41
C GLU A 886 2.89 1.57 -26.73
N ALA A 887 3.53 2.18 -25.72
CA ALA A 887 2.92 3.22 -24.90
C ALA A 887 3.91 4.27 -24.38
N LEU A 888 3.41 5.49 -24.18
CA LEU A 888 4.11 6.59 -23.49
C LEU A 888 3.52 6.87 -22.09
N GLY A 889 2.63 5.99 -21.60
CA GLY A 889 2.16 6.01 -20.22
C GLY A 889 3.16 5.29 -19.31
N VAL A 890 3.47 5.87 -18.15
CA VAL A 890 4.44 5.30 -17.20
C VAL A 890 3.73 4.33 -16.26
N HIS A 891 3.53 3.10 -16.73
CA HIS A 891 2.86 2.01 -16.02
C HIS A 891 3.64 0.69 -16.19
N PRO A 892 3.34 -0.38 -15.42
CA PRO A 892 3.84 -1.72 -15.69
C PRO A 892 3.57 -2.16 -17.14
N SER A 893 4.55 -2.80 -17.77
CA SER A 893 4.50 -3.13 -19.20
C SER A 893 3.58 -4.34 -19.46
N THR A 894 2.52 -4.16 -20.24
CA THR A 894 1.59 -5.24 -20.62
C THR A 894 2.20 -6.28 -21.57
N ASP A 895 3.32 -5.95 -22.20
CA ASP A 895 4.03 -6.81 -23.16
C ASP A 895 5.52 -6.83 -22.84
N ALA A 896 6.16 -7.98 -23.02
CA ALA A 896 7.60 -8.13 -22.80
C ALA A 896 8.24 -9.12 -23.78
N LEU A 897 9.55 -8.98 -23.96
CA LEU A 897 10.39 -9.91 -24.70
C LEU A 897 11.56 -10.37 -23.82
N LEU A 898 11.64 -11.67 -23.56
CA LEU A 898 12.86 -12.32 -23.09
C LEU A 898 13.68 -12.78 -24.29
N PHE A 899 14.99 -12.57 -24.24
CA PHE A 899 15.93 -13.13 -25.21
C PHE A 899 17.26 -13.54 -24.58
N VAL A 900 17.98 -14.46 -25.22
CA VAL A 900 19.34 -14.86 -24.81
C VAL A 900 20.25 -14.83 -26.04
N ILE A 901 21.39 -14.16 -25.91
CA ILE A 901 22.47 -14.14 -26.90
C ILE A 901 23.79 -14.61 -26.30
N GLY A 902 24.57 -15.34 -27.09
CA GLY A 902 25.90 -15.84 -26.74
C GLY A 902 27.00 -15.02 -27.40
N SER A 903 28.12 -14.85 -26.70
CA SER A 903 29.33 -14.17 -27.19
C SER A 903 30.58 -14.92 -26.73
N PRO A 904 31.46 -15.41 -27.62
CA PRO A 904 32.72 -16.04 -27.22
C PRO A 904 33.66 -15.00 -26.63
N VAL A 905 34.21 -15.26 -25.44
CA VAL A 905 35.07 -14.31 -24.71
C VAL A 905 36.32 -14.98 -24.13
N GLY A 906 37.43 -14.25 -24.19
CA GLY A 906 38.64 -14.52 -23.40
C GLY A 906 38.71 -13.69 -22.12
N PRO A 907 39.93 -13.41 -21.63
CA PRO A 907 40.14 -12.53 -20.49
C PRO A 907 39.47 -11.15 -20.65
N TYR A 908 38.87 -10.65 -19.57
CA TYR A 908 38.02 -9.45 -19.62
C TYR A 908 38.78 -8.17 -20.00
N TYR A 909 39.99 -8.00 -19.46
CA TYR A 909 40.89 -6.93 -19.87
C TYR A 909 41.87 -7.44 -20.94
N LYS A 910 42.19 -6.59 -21.92
CA LYS A 910 43.21 -6.89 -22.95
C LYS A 910 44.60 -7.22 -22.37
N THR A 911 44.85 -6.79 -21.13
CA THR A 911 46.07 -7.06 -20.36
C THR A 911 46.05 -8.42 -19.63
N GLY A 912 44.99 -9.22 -19.75
CA GLY A 912 44.84 -10.47 -19.01
C GLY A 912 44.48 -10.25 -17.53
N PHE A 913 44.89 -11.19 -16.67
CA PHE A 913 44.72 -11.16 -15.21
C PHE A 913 45.73 -10.21 -14.54
N ASN A 914 45.72 -8.94 -14.96
CA ASN A 914 46.61 -7.91 -14.45
C ASN A 914 45.86 -6.91 -13.56
N ALA A 915 46.50 -6.49 -12.47
CA ALA A 915 45.92 -5.51 -11.55
C ALA A 915 45.55 -4.18 -12.20
N VAL A 916 44.38 -3.67 -11.85
CA VAL A 916 43.82 -2.41 -12.34
C VAL A 916 44.06 -1.23 -11.39
N ARG A 917 43.99 -0.02 -11.94
CA ARG A 917 43.92 1.26 -11.23
C ARG A 917 42.45 1.71 -11.17
N LEU A 918 41.98 2.12 -10.00
CA LEU A 918 40.61 2.60 -9.77
C LEU A 918 40.57 4.11 -9.53
N TYR A 919 39.53 4.79 -10.00
CA TYR A 919 39.26 6.17 -9.63
C TYR A 919 38.14 6.23 -8.58
N ALA A 920 38.45 6.66 -7.37
CA ALA A 920 37.48 6.80 -6.28
C ALA A 920 36.75 8.15 -6.42
N THR A 921 35.54 8.11 -6.98
CA THR A 921 34.78 9.32 -7.31
C THR A 921 33.82 9.71 -6.18
N SER A 922 33.95 10.94 -5.69
CA SER A 922 33.01 11.57 -4.73
C SER A 922 31.94 12.43 -5.41
N GLU A 923 32.04 12.64 -6.72
CA GLU A 923 31.10 13.46 -7.50
C GLU A 923 29.88 12.65 -7.99
N TYR A 924 30.01 11.32 -8.09
CA TYR A 924 29.02 10.44 -8.71
C TYR A 924 28.71 9.23 -7.83
N VAL A 925 27.42 8.99 -7.62
CA VAL A 925 26.90 7.85 -6.87
C VAL A 925 26.36 6.81 -7.85
N ARG A 926 26.74 5.53 -7.69
CA ARG A 926 26.26 4.42 -8.53
C ARG A 926 24.81 4.05 -8.22
N ALA A 927 24.49 3.98 -6.95
CA ALA A 927 23.20 3.58 -6.38
C ALA A 927 23.14 4.03 -4.92
N TRP A 928 21.93 4.02 -4.35
CA TRP A 928 21.65 4.40 -2.96
C TRP A 928 20.73 3.36 -2.31
N PRO A 929 20.70 3.25 -0.97
CA PRO A 929 19.76 2.39 -0.26
C PRO A 929 18.31 2.66 -0.67
N ARG A 930 17.48 1.61 -0.75
CA ARG A 930 16.12 1.64 -1.33
C ARG A 930 16.01 2.00 -2.82
N GLY A 931 17.11 2.31 -3.51
CA GLY A 931 17.18 2.47 -4.97
C GLY A 931 17.08 1.13 -5.71
N THR A 932 17.57 1.10 -6.95
CA THR A 932 17.57 -0.11 -7.81
C THR A 932 18.90 -0.87 -7.79
N GLY A 933 19.89 -0.44 -7.01
CA GLY A 933 21.28 -0.92 -7.06
C GLY A 933 21.48 -2.43 -6.86
N SER A 934 20.61 -3.07 -6.08
CA SER A 934 20.59 -4.52 -5.81
C SER A 934 19.99 -5.39 -6.93
N ALA A 935 19.40 -4.77 -7.96
CA ALA A 935 18.82 -5.45 -9.12
C ALA A 935 19.63 -5.19 -10.40
N LYS A 936 19.55 -6.08 -11.39
CA LYS A 936 20.39 -6.04 -12.60
C LYS A 936 19.70 -5.32 -13.77
N ILE A 937 19.24 -4.10 -13.49
CA ILE A 937 18.45 -3.22 -14.37
C ILE A 937 19.36 -2.33 -15.22
N GLY A 938 19.02 -2.09 -16.49
CA GLY A 938 19.82 -1.28 -17.42
C GLY A 938 20.11 0.15 -16.93
N GLY A 939 19.10 0.78 -16.33
CA GLY A 939 19.19 2.11 -15.71
C GLY A 939 20.26 2.26 -14.62
N ASN A 940 20.75 1.18 -14.02
CA ASN A 940 21.86 1.23 -13.05
C ASN A 940 23.25 1.40 -13.69
N TYR A 941 23.36 1.23 -15.02
CA TYR A 941 24.64 1.23 -15.74
C TYR A 941 24.82 2.50 -16.59
N ALA A 942 23.75 3.01 -17.21
CA ALA A 942 23.84 4.18 -18.08
C ALA A 942 24.39 5.45 -17.36
N PRO A 943 23.97 5.81 -16.13
CA PRO A 943 24.56 6.94 -15.39
C PRO A 943 26.05 6.76 -15.09
N GLY A 944 26.54 5.51 -15.00
CA GLY A 944 27.94 5.19 -14.74
C GLY A 944 28.88 5.41 -15.93
N LEU A 945 28.36 5.63 -17.14
CA LEU A 945 29.17 5.77 -18.36
C LEU A 945 29.98 7.06 -18.40
N MET A 946 29.42 8.20 -17.96
CA MET A 946 30.17 9.47 -17.93
C MET A 946 31.29 9.47 -16.87
N PRO A 947 31.07 9.01 -15.61
CA PRO A 947 32.15 8.79 -14.65
C PRO A 947 33.23 7.84 -15.17
N GLN A 948 32.84 6.76 -15.87
CA GLN A 948 33.78 5.82 -16.46
C GLN A 948 34.66 6.47 -17.55
N ARG A 949 34.10 7.39 -18.34
CA ARG A 949 34.87 8.20 -19.31
C ARG A 949 35.84 9.15 -18.61
N LEU A 950 35.45 9.77 -17.49
CA LEU A 950 36.31 10.65 -16.70
C LEU A 950 37.47 9.88 -16.04
N ALA A 951 37.19 8.71 -15.46
CA ALA A 951 38.21 7.82 -14.91
C ALA A 951 39.23 7.40 -15.98
N ALA A 952 38.76 7.00 -17.16
CA ALA A 952 39.61 6.65 -18.30
C ALA A 952 40.48 7.81 -18.78
N ALA A 953 39.93 9.03 -18.87
CA ALA A 953 40.69 10.24 -19.22
C ALA A 953 41.79 10.59 -18.20
N LYS A 954 41.63 10.18 -16.93
CA LYS A 954 42.64 10.30 -15.86
C LYS A 954 43.59 9.09 -15.77
N GLY A 955 43.49 8.12 -16.70
CA GLY A 955 44.37 6.95 -16.74
C GLY A 955 43.97 5.78 -15.83
N TYR A 956 42.74 5.77 -15.33
CA TYR A 956 42.18 4.68 -14.50
C TYR A 956 41.33 3.73 -15.35
N GLN A 957 41.24 2.46 -14.96
CA GLN A 957 40.54 1.45 -15.75
C GLN A 957 39.06 1.31 -15.36
N GLN A 958 38.71 1.57 -14.09
CA GLN A 958 37.35 1.51 -13.55
C GLN A 958 37.16 2.59 -12.48
N ASN A 959 35.91 2.89 -12.09
CA ASN A 959 35.62 3.63 -10.86
C ASN A 959 35.63 2.71 -9.64
N LEU A 960 36.07 3.22 -8.50
CA LEU A 960 35.64 2.75 -7.18
C LEU A 960 34.46 3.64 -6.76
N TRP A 961 33.28 3.04 -6.60
CA TRP A 961 32.07 3.78 -6.29
C TRP A 961 31.99 4.10 -4.79
N LEU A 962 31.80 5.38 -4.49
CA LEU A 962 31.66 5.88 -3.13
C LEU A 962 30.18 6.22 -2.84
N PHE A 963 29.79 6.07 -1.58
CA PHE A 963 28.48 6.48 -1.08
C PHE A 963 28.61 7.21 0.27
N GLY A 964 27.66 8.09 0.58
CA GLY A 964 27.61 8.83 1.85
C GLY A 964 28.67 9.93 2.01
N PRO A 965 28.52 10.80 3.03
CA PRO A 965 29.49 11.88 3.33
C PRO A 965 30.80 11.34 3.91
N ASP A 966 30.80 10.11 4.41
CA ASP A 966 31.93 9.35 4.92
C ASP A 966 32.68 8.57 3.82
N HIS A 967 32.21 8.63 2.56
CA HIS A 967 32.82 7.97 1.40
C HIS A 967 32.99 6.46 1.60
N GLN A 968 31.89 5.78 1.91
CA GLN A 968 31.79 4.32 1.99
C GLN A 968 32.12 3.69 0.64
N LEU A 969 32.95 2.65 0.67
CA LEU A 969 33.29 1.86 -0.52
C LEU A 969 32.14 0.89 -0.81
N THR A 970 31.69 0.83 -2.06
CA THR A 970 30.56 -0.03 -2.46
C THR A 970 30.96 -1.09 -3.49
N GLU A 971 31.26 -0.67 -4.72
CA GLU A 971 31.57 -1.55 -5.86
C GLU A 971 32.75 -1.04 -6.70
N VAL A 972 33.41 -1.96 -7.39
CA VAL A 972 34.50 -1.70 -8.34
C VAL A 972 33.94 -1.77 -9.76
N GLY A 973 33.50 -0.64 -10.31
CA GLY A 973 32.90 -0.58 -11.65
C GLY A 973 31.58 -1.34 -11.74
N ALA A 974 31.61 -2.54 -12.30
CA ALA A 974 30.46 -3.47 -12.36
C ALA A 974 30.75 -4.79 -11.61
N MET A 975 31.57 -4.73 -10.57
CA MET A 975 32.06 -5.86 -9.77
C MET A 975 31.90 -5.55 -8.28
N ASN A 976 31.61 -6.56 -7.45
CA ASN A 976 31.63 -6.39 -6.00
C ASN A 976 33.05 -6.18 -5.49
N LEU A 977 33.21 -5.39 -4.43
CA LEU A 977 34.50 -5.15 -3.80
C LEU A 977 34.84 -6.21 -2.74
N PHE A 978 36.10 -6.65 -2.72
CA PHE A 978 36.71 -7.35 -1.59
C PHE A 978 38.07 -6.73 -1.22
N MET A 979 38.38 -6.78 0.07
CA MET A 979 39.67 -6.44 0.66
C MET A 979 40.12 -7.57 1.58
N MET A 980 41.38 -7.98 1.48
CA MET A 980 42.05 -8.79 2.50
C MET A 980 42.88 -7.84 3.36
N ILE A 981 42.64 -7.82 4.67
CA ILE A 981 43.33 -6.95 5.63
C ILE A 981 43.84 -7.74 6.83
N LYS A 982 44.68 -7.11 7.64
CA LYS A 982 45.00 -7.53 9.00
C LYS A 982 44.07 -6.83 10.00
N ASP A 983 43.42 -7.59 10.87
CA ASP A 983 42.69 -7.06 12.01
C ASP A 983 43.63 -6.42 13.06
N GLU A 984 43.06 -5.93 14.16
CA GLU A 984 43.82 -5.25 15.23
C GLU A 984 44.79 -6.18 15.98
N HIS A 985 44.64 -7.50 15.81
CA HIS A 985 45.49 -8.55 16.36
C HIS A 985 46.44 -9.15 15.30
N GLY A 986 46.52 -8.53 14.12
CA GLY A 986 47.37 -8.95 13.01
C GLY A 986 46.87 -10.18 12.24
N GLN A 987 45.66 -10.68 12.53
CA GLN A 987 45.08 -11.85 11.86
C GLN A 987 44.43 -11.45 10.51
N PRO A 988 44.46 -12.33 9.50
CA PRO A 988 43.81 -12.08 8.22
C PRO A 988 42.27 -12.00 8.35
N GLU A 989 41.68 -10.98 7.71
CA GLU A 989 40.24 -10.75 7.59
C GLU A 989 39.89 -10.41 6.13
N LEU A 990 38.96 -11.16 5.53
CA LEU A 990 38.33 -10.85 4.26
C LEU A 990 37.11 -9.97 4.50
N VAL A 991 37.14 -8.74 3.99
CA VAL A 991 36.06 -7.76 4.13
C VAL A 991 35.41 -7.45 2.79
N THR A 992 34.07 -7.38 2.78
CA THR A 992 33.25 -6.85 1.69
C THR A 992 32.17 -5.95 2.26
N PRO A 993 31.74 -4.90 1.55
CA PRO A 993 30.51 -4.16 1.87
C PRO A 993 29.27 -5.09 1.94
N PRO A 994 28.28 -4.77 2.81
CA PRO A 994 27.07 -5.58 3.03
C PRO A 994 25.99 -5.34 1.96
N LEU A 995 24.97 -6.20 1.92
CA LEU A 995 23.86 -6.09 0.96
C LEU A 995 22.73 -5.18 1.50
N ASP A 996 22.98 -3.89 1.59
CA ASP A 996 22.06 -2.85 2.10
C ASP A 996 20.99 -2.36 1.09
N GLY A 997 20.95 -2.96 -0.10
CA GLY A 997 20.10 -2.56 -1.22
C GLY A 997 20.77 -1.61 -2.23
N SER A 998 21.89 -0.98 -1.89
CA SER A 998 22.71 -0.19 -2.83
C SER A 998 23.68 -1.06 -3.64
N ILE A 999 23.98 -2.29 -3.17
CA ILE A 999 24.99 -3.19 -3.74
C ILE A 999 24.36 -4.38 -4.46
N LEU A 1000 24.87 -4.73 -5.65
CA LEU A 1000 24.39 -5.85 -6.45
C LEU A 1000 24.80 -7.20 -5.82
N PRO A 1001 23.87 -8.15 -5.54
CA PRO A 1001 24.22 -9.48 -5.07
C PRO A 1001 24.91 -10.32 -6.17
N GLY A 1002 26.24 -10.28 -6.21
CA GLY A 1002 27.04 -11.02 -7.18
C GLY A 1002 27.12 -12.52 -6.89
N VAL A 1003 26.84 -13.38 -7.88
CA VAL A 1003 27.08 -14.83 -7.77
C VAL A 1003 28.55 -15.13 -7.44
N THR A 1004 29.50 -14.36 -7.99
CA THR A 1004 30.92 -14.48 -7.67
C THR A 1004 31.25 -13.99 -6.26
N ARG A 1005 30.58 -12.92 -5.77
CA ARG A 1005 30.71 -12.45 -4.37
C ARG A 1005 30.27 -13.56 -3.40
N ASP A 1006 29.09 -14.11 -3.62
CA ASP A 1006 28.54 -15.21 -2.83
C ASP A 1006 29.48 -16.44 -2.82
N SER A 1007 29.99 -16.82 -4.00
CA SER A 1007 30.93 -17.94 -4.14
C SER A 1007 32.26 -17.70 -3.39
N ILE A 1008 32.79 -16.46 -3.38
CA ILE A 1008 34.00 -16.10 -2.65
C ILE A 1008 33.77 -16.14 -1.13
N ILE A 1009 32.62 -15.63 -0.66
CA ILE A 1009 32.25 -15.68 0.76
C ILE A 1009 32.07 -17.13 1.23
N GLN A 1010 31.44 -17.99 0.43
CA GLN A 1010 31.27 -19.40 0.76
C GLN A 1010 32.62 -20.13 0.79
N LEU A 1011 33.47 -20.00 -0.24
CA LEU A 1011 34.81 -20.60 -0.25
C LEU A 1011 35.67 -20.12 0.94
N ALA A 1012 35.60 -18.85 1.31
CA ALA A 1012 36.30 -18.31 2.47
C ALA A 1012 35.82 -18.94 3.80
N LYS A 1013 34.50 -19.10 3.97
CA LYS A 1013 33.90 -19.77 5.12
C LYS A 1013 34.24 -21.27 5.17
N GLU A 1014 34.33 -21.94 4.01
CA GLU A 1014 34.72 -23.34 3.90
C GLU A 1014 36.20 -23.58 4.21
N TRP A 1015 37.09 -22.67 3.80
CA TRP A 1015 38.51 -22.73 4.17
C TRP A 1015 38.72 -22.48 5.66
N ASN A 1016 37.94 -21.57 6.26
CA ASN A 1016 37.97 -21.25 7.70
C ASN A 1016 39.37 -20.85 8.22
N GLU A 1017 40.19 -20.24 7.35
CA GLU A 1017 41.56 -19.80 7.64
C GLU A 1017 41.65 -18.34 8.09
N PHE A 1018 40.59 -17.55 7.85
CA PHE A 1018 40.54 -16.11 8.12
C PHE A 1018 39.10 -15.68 8.37
N LYS A 1019 38.93 -14.58 9.11
CA LYS A 1019 37.61 -14.02 9.41
C LYS A 1019 36.96 -13.48 8.12
N VAL A 1020 35.64 -13.63 7.99
CA VAL A 1020 34.87 -13.09 6.86
C VAL A 1020 33.85 -12.10 7.38
N SER A 1021 33.97 -10.84 6.96
CA SER A 1021 33.17 -9.72 7.48
C SER A 1021 32.43 -8.99 6.37
N GLU A 1022 31.10 -9.05 6.41
CA GLU A 1022 30.22 -8.24 5.55
C GLU A 1022 29.91 -6.92 6.29
N ARG A 1023 30.76 -5.90 6.14
CA ARG A 1023 30.68 -4.62 6.87
C ARG A 1023 31.03 -3.43 5.99
N ASN A 1024 30.55 -2.25 6.37
CA ASN A 1024 30.95 -1.00 5.73
C ASN A 1024 32.45 -0.74 5.94
N ILE A 1025 33.07 -0.14 4.93
CA ILE A 1025 34.46 0.33 4.92
C ILE A 1025 34.43 1.73 4.31
N THR A 1026 35.21 2.67 4.83
CA THR A 1026 35.26 4.06 4.33
C THR A 1026 36.61 4.40 3.68
N MET A 1027 36.65 5.41 2.80
CA MET A 1027 37.93 5.86 2.23
C MET A 1027 38.93 6.35 3.29
N PRO A 1028 38.52 7.11 4.33
CA PRO A 1028 39.39 7.41 5.48
C PRO A 1028 39.96 6.17 6.17
N GLU A 1029 39.14 5.15 6.43
CA GLU A 1029 39.60 3.87 7.01
C GLU A 1029 40.62 3.17 6.10
N LEU A 1030 40.34 3.07 4.80
CA LEU A 1030 41.26 2.45 3.85
C LEU A 1030 42.61 3.19 3.78
N ARG A 1031 42.61 4.54 3.81
CA ARG A 1031 43.87 5.32 3.83
C ARG A 1031 44.73 4.99 5.04
N GLU A 1032 44.12 4.88 6.23
CA GLU A 1032 44.87 4.55 7.44
C GLU A 1032 45.32 3.08 7.44
N LEU A 1033 44.49 2.12 7.01
CA LEU A 1033 44.90 0.71 6.87
C LEU A 1033 46.05 0.50 5.87
N VAL A 1034 46.12 1.29 4.79
CA VAL A 1034 47.26 1.28 3.85
C VAL A 1034 48.51 1.83 4.53
N LYS A 1035 48.39 2.96 5.24
CA LYS A 1035 49.49 3.62 5.98
C LYS A 1035 50.03 2.76 7.12
N GLU A 1036 49.18 2.00 7.80
CA GLU A 1036 49.54 1.02 8.83
C GLU A 1036 50.15 -0.29 8.25
N GLY A 1037 50.16 -0.47 6.92
CA GLY A 1037 50.63 -1.71 6.29
C GLY A 1037 49.73 -2.93 6.58
N ARG A 1038 48.45 -2.68 6.84
CA ARG A 1038 47.45 -3.70 7.20
C ARG A 1038 46.59 -4.16 6.02
N VAL A 1039 46.48 -3.39 4.94
CA VAL A 1039 45.93 -3.94 3.68
C VAL A 1039 46.90 -4.96 3.10
N LEU A 1040 46.40 -6.16 2.80
CA LEU A 1040 47.15 -7.23 2.14
C LEU A 1040 46.86 -7.25 0.65
N GLU A 1041 45.58 -7.27 0.27
CA GLU A 1041 45.15 -7.34 -1.14
C GLU A 1041 43.77 -6.67 -1.31
N MET A 1042 43.44 -6.23 -2.52
CA MET A 1042 42.10 -5.75 -2.88
C MET A 1042 41.74 -6.20 -4.29
N PHE A 1043 40.49 -6.58 -4.51
CA PHE A 1043 40.04 -7.06 -5.81
C PHE A 1043 38.54 -6.83 -6.05
N GLY A 1044 38.17 -6.69 -7.32
CA GLY A 1044 36.79 -6.78 -7.78
C GLY A 1044 36.39 -8.22 -8.08
N ALA A 1045 35.14 -8.60 -7.84
CA ALA A 1045 34.58 -9.92 -8.16
C ALA A 1045 33.32 -9.82 -9.04
N GLY A 1046 33.26 -10.63 -10.11
CA GLY A 1046 32.08 -10.69 -11.00
C GLY A 1046 32.30 -11.56 -12.24
N THR A 1047 31.22 -12.08 -12.85
CA THR A 1047 31.27 -13.13 -13.90
C THR A 1047 32.25 -12.84 -15.05
N ALA A 1048 32.41 -11.59 -15.47
CA ALA A 1048 33.18 -11.24 -16.65
C ALA A 1048 34.69 -11.55 -16.49
N CYS A 1049 35.29 -11.14 -15.36
CA CYS A 1049 36.69 -11.40 -15.01
C CYS A 1049 36.90 -12.58 -14.04
N VAL A 1050 35.83 -13.05 -13.39
CA VAL A 1050 35.86 -13.81 -12.12
C VAL A 1050 36.43 -12.96 -10.99
N VAL A 1051 37.73 -12.71 -10.99
CA VAL A 1051 38.41 -11.82 -10.03
C VAL A 1051 39.27 -10.80 -10.80
N SER A 1052 39.35 -9.57 -10.29
CA SER A 1052 40.11 -8.45 -10.87
C SER A 1052 40.98 -7.81 -9.79
N PRO A 1053 42.30 -8.10 -9.74
CA PRO A 1053 43.20 -7.49 -8.74
C PRO A 1053 43.24 -5.96 -8.85
N VAL A 1054 43.48 -5.26 -7.74
CA VAL A 1054 43.62 -3.80 -7.69
C VAL A 1054 45.01 -3.45 -7.17
N LYS A 1055 45.72 -2.55 -7.85
CA LYS A 1055 47.06 -2.07 -7.44
C LYS A 1055 47.11 -0.61 -7.01
N GLU A 1056 46.11 0.17 -7.36
CA GLU A 1056 46.12 1.61 -7.10
C GLU A 1056 44.72 2.21 -7.10
N ILE A 1057 44.49 3.21 -6.25
CA ILE A 1057 43.24 3.96 -6.16
C ILE A 1057 43.55 5.46 -6.16
N GLY A 1058 43.12 6.18 -7.18
CA GLY A 1058 43.17 7.63 -7.22
C GLY A 1058 42.04 8.24 -6.41
N TYR A 1059 42.35 9.03 -5.39
CA TYR A 1059 41.39 9.67 -4.49
C TYR A 1059 41.88 11.06 -4.07
N MET A 1060 41.05 12.09 -4.24
CA MET A 1060 41.35 13.49 -3.85
C MET A 1060 42.70 14.05 -4.34
N GLY A 1061 43.23 13.54 -5.45
CA GLY A 1061 44.51 13.96 -6.04
C GLY A 1061 45.74 13.13 -5.59
N GLU A 1062 45.54 12.12 -4.73
CA GLU A 1062 46.56 11.17 -4.32
C GLU A 1062 46.32 9.78 -4.93
N ASP A 1063 47.39 9.08 -5.29
CA ASP A 1063 47.36 7.71 -5.81
C ASP A 1063 47.75 6.73 -4.69
N LEU A 1064 46.75 6.10 -4.07
CA LEU A 1064 46.92 5.11 -3.00
C LEU A 1064 47.37 3.77 -3.58
N LYS A 1065 48.60 3.35 -3.27
CA LYS A 1065 49.13 2.04 -3.62
C LYS A 1065 48.45 0.94 -2.81
N ILE A 1066 47.95 -0.07 -3.49
CA ILE A 1066 47.45 -1.31 -2.87
C ILE A 1066 48.50 -2.41 -3.07
N PRO A 1067 48.89 -3.14 -2.01
CA PRO A 1067 49.84 -4.25 -2.14
C PRO A 1067 49.34 -5.37 -3.05
N LEU A 1068 50.29 -6.04 -3.70
CA LEU A 1068 50.06 -7.24 -4.52
C LEU A 1068 50.82 -8.42 -3.87
N ASP A 1069 51.65 -9.14 -4.61
CA ASP A 1069 52.50 -10.19 -4.04
C ASP A 1069 53.74 -9.57 -3.37
N PRO A 1070 53.95 -9.72 -2.04
CA PRO A 1070 55.14 -9.19 -1.39
C PRO A 1070 56.42 -9.96 -1.75
N ASN A 1071 56.30 -11.16 -2.33
CA ASN A 1071 57.44 -12.03 -2.66
C ASN A 1071 57.86 -11.93 -4.14
N ASP A 1072 57.03 -11.34 -5.01
CA ASP A 1072 57.33 -11.13 -6.43
C ASP A 1072 56.92 -9.71 -6.87
N PRO A 1073 57.88 -8.77 -6.97
CA PRO A 1073 57.63 -7.39 -7.43
C PRO A 1073 57.03 -7.26 -8.84
N ASN A 1074 57.08 -8.31 -9.67
CA ASN A 1074 56.48 -8.30 -11.00
C ASN A 1074 55.03 -8.80 -11.00
N SER A 1075 54.61 -9.51 -9.94
CA SER A 1075 53.30 -10.12 -9.86
C SER A 1075 52.18 -9.09 -9.95
N GLN A 1076 51.17 -9.37 -10.78
CA GLN A 1076 50.01 -8.51 -10.97
C GLN A 1076 48.79 -8.92 -10.12
N ALA A 1077 48.98 -9.79 -9.13
CA ALA A 1077 47.98 -10.21 -8.14
C ALA A 1077 48.67 -10.76 -6.89
N GLY A 1078 48.07 -10.65 -5.70
CA GLY A 1078 48.57 -11.35 -4.50
C GLY A 1078 48.08 -12.80 -4.40
N PRO A 1079 48.62 -13.59 -3.45
CA PRO A 1079 48.29 -15.01 -3.27
C PRO A 1079 46.80 -15.30 -3.00
N TYR A 1080 46.10 -14.49 -2.21
CA TYR A 1080 44.66 -14.70 -1.92
C TYR A 1080 43.79 -14.47 -3.16
N THR A 1081 44.07 -13.38 -3.90
CA THR A 1081 43.39 -13.03 -5.15
C THR A 1081 43.57 -14.12 -6.21
N LYS A 1082 44.81 -14.66 -6.34
CA LYS A 1082 45.11 -15.83 -7.19
C LYS A 1082 44.31 -17.07 -6.73
N ARG A 1083 44.35 -17.41 -5.44
CA ARG A 1083 43.66 -18.59 -4.87
C ARG A 1083 42.15 -18.58 -5.12
N PHE A 1084 41.47 -17.44 -4.93
CA PHE A 1084 40.04 -17.33 -5.24
C PHE A 1084 39.74 -17.49 -6.73
N ASN A 1085 40.56 -16.89 -7.60
CA ASN A 1085 40.42 -17.05 -9.05
C ASN A 1085 40.57 -18.53 -9.47
N ASP A 1086 41.65 -19.18 -9.01
CA ASP A 1086 41.98 -20.54 -9.41
C ASP A 1086 41.00 -21.58 -8.85
N ALA A 1087 40.51 -21.41 -7.61
CA ALA A 1087 39.47 -22.28 -7.04
C ALA A 1087 38.16 -22.18 -7.84
N ILE A 1088 37.74 -20.97 -8.22
CA ILE A 1088 36.52 -20.77 -9.02
C ILE A 1088 36.70 -21.31 -10.45
N TYR A 1089 37.86 -21.11 -11.06
CA TYR A 1089 38.19 -21.73 -12.36
C TYR A 1089 38.18 -23.26 -12.28
N ALA A 1090 38.81 -23.86 -11.26
CA ALA A 1090 38.84 -25.31 -11.11
C ALA A 1090 37.43 -25.92 -11.05
N ILE A 1091 36.49 -25.24 -10.39
CA ILE A 1091 35.07 -25.61 -10.40
C ILE A 1091 34.45 -25.39 -11.79
N GLN A 1092 34.64 -24.22 -12.40
CA GLN A 1092 34.04 -23.86 -13.70
C GLN A 1092 34.41 -24.80 -14.85
N TYR A 1093 35.67 -25.27 -14.89
CA TYR A 1093 36.16 -26.21 -15.90
C TYR A 1093 35.98 -27.69 -15.49
N GLY A 1094 35.35 -28.00 -14.35
CA GLY A 1094 35.22 -29.38 -13.86
C GLY A 1094 36.56 -30.06 -13.55
N GLU A 1095 37.59 -29.29 -13.20
CA GLU A 1095 38.85 -29.78 -12.64
C GLU A 1095 38.61 -30.32 -11.22
N VAL A 1096 37.72 -29.63 -10.47
CA VAL A 1096 37.13 -30.06 -9.20
C VAL A 1096 35.63 -30.26 -9.42
N GLU A 1097 35.11 -31.44 -9.07
CA GLU A 1097 33.67 -31.72 -9.14
C GLU A 1097 32.97 -31.01 -7.97
N HIS A 1098 31.96 -30.19 -8.27
CA HIS A 1098 31.28 -29.35 -7.30
C HIS A 1098 29.84 -29.05 -7.74
N PRO A 1099 28.84 -28.98 -6.83
CA PRO A 1099 27.44 -28.70 -7.19
C PRO A 1099 27.22 -27.40 -7.99
N TRP A 1100 28.13 -26.44 -7.85
CA TRP A 1100 28.11 -25.18 -8.62
C TRP A 1100 28.41 -25.34 -10.12
N SER A 1101 28.99 -26.46 -10.55
CA SER A 1101 29.29 -26.77 -11.94
C SER A 1101 28.22 -27.71 -12.51
N VAL A 1102 27.17 -27.14 -13.10
CA VAL A 1102 26.08 -27.91 -13.70
C VAL A 1102 26.49 -28.34 -15.11
N VAL A 1103 26.70 -29.65 -15.32
CA VAL A 1103 26.86 -30.23 -16.66
C VAL A 1103 25.52 -30.17 -17.38
N ILE A 1104 25.51 -29.68 -18.64
CA ILE A 1104 24.31 -29.81 -19.48
C ILE A 1104 24.31 -31.20 -20.15
N ASN A 1105 23.17 -31.89 -20.08
CA ASN A 1105 22.92 -33.20 -20.70
C ASN A 1105 22.05 -33.01 -21.94
#